data_AF-A0A1R4HA16-F1
#
_entry.id   AF-A0A1R4HA16-F1
#
_cell.length_a   1.000
_cell.length_b   1.000
_cell.length_c   1.000
_cell.angle_alpha   90.00
_cell.angle_beta   90.00
_cell.angle_gamma   90.00
#
_symmetry.space_group_name_H-M   'P 1'
#
loop_
_entity.id
_entity.type
_entity.pdbx_description
1 polymer ?
#
loop_
_entity_poly.entity_id
_entity_poly.type
_entity_poly.pdbx_seq_one_letter_code
_entity_poly.pdbx_strand_id
1 'polypeptide(L)'
;MAVTQKNREIEIIVPALGEDVLLLRKMSFNEELGRLFTLDLDILSTENIKFEDLLGQNITVRFNIAGEKQRFFNGYVGSVLQAVDEGRYARYYATVYPWLWFLTRTTDCRIFQNMSVPAIIEQLFGEFGYAYENKLNGSYRQWEYCVQYRETDFNFVSRLMEQEGIYYYFTHDNGKHTLILADALGSHEPIPDYATIVYRPPSRAALYETGCITDWSLSKQLQPCVYALNDYNFIRPSADQHVTSKIARTHEEANHEIYDYPGEYDEKGDGSQYARTRIQELHSQYEQMNGQGSVRALVCGGLFSLTDYPREDQNDRQYLVTSANHAIRIDDFESSGGGGTAYSNSFTVIDSKTPFRPARITPKPIVQGPQTAVVVGPSGEEIHTDQHGRVKLQFHWDRYGKKDENSSCWVRVSQLWAGKNWGGIHIPRMGQEVIVEFLEGDPDRPIITGRVYNGEQVPPYALPANKTQSGIKSRSSKGGSGANFNEIRMEDKKGSEQLYIHAEKNQDNIVENDETTEVGRDRTEHVGRNEKITIDNDRTEKVGVNETITIGNNRTEKVGVNEDITIGANRTEKVVVNETITIGANRSKSVGASETVSVALQRTHTVGINETIGVGAAQEIGIGAFQAVAIGAYQTVNVGAYQSVNVGANQSTDVGANQSLSVGGNQSEAVSGNASKNVDGDDALKVGKTLVIDVADSITIKTGSASITMKKDGTITIKGKDITVEGSGEINVKASNNITMKGQKILQN
;
A
#
# COMPACT_ATOMS: atom_id res chain seq x y z
N MET A 1 -85.41 12.63 27.15
CA MET A 1 -84.94 11.24 27.04
C MET A 1 -83.45 11.27 26.77
N ALA A 2 -82.68 10.39 27.41
CA ALA A 2 -81.29 10.16 27.03
C ALA A 2 -81.27 9.66 25.58
N VAL A 3 -80.41 10.23 24.76
CA VAL A 3 -80.25 9.86 23.35
C VAL A 3 -79.32 8.66 23.31
N THR A 4 -79.73 7.58 22.63
CA THR A 4 -78.97 6.32 22.61
C THR A 4 -78.76 5.79 21.19
N GLN A 5 -77.61 5.14 20.97
CA GLN A 5 -77.21 4.53 19.70
C GLN A 5 -77.50 3.03 19.62
N LYS A 6 -77.92 2.38 20.71
CA LYS A 6 -78.03 0.92 20.86
C LYS A 6 -78.85 0.19 19.78
N ASN A 7 -79.82 0.87 19.15
CA ASN A 7 -80.67 0.30 18.09
C ASN A 7 -80.51 1.02 16.74
N ARG A 8 -79.48 1.85 16.57
CA ARG A 8 -79.22 2.55 15.30
C ARG A 8 -78.44 1.65 14.34
N GLU A 9 -78.62 1.90 13.04
CA GLU A 9 -77.85 1.22 11.97
C GLU A 9 -76.35 1.47 12.06
N ILE A 10 -75.96 2.52 12.77
CA ILE A 10 -74.58 2.94 12.93
C ILE A 10 -74.35 3.48 14.33
N GLU A 11 -73.16 3.22 14.85
CA GLU A 11 -72.75 3.55 16.21
C GLU A 11 -71.27 3.93 16.22
N ILE A 12 -70.93 4.96 16.97
CA ILE A 12 -69.55 5.35 17.25
C ILE A 12 -69.15 4.88 18.64
N ILE A 13 -68.04 4.15 18.72
CA ILE A 13 -67.53 3.50 19.92
C ILE A 13 -66.15 4.08 20.20
N VAL A 14 -66.03 4.81 21.31
CA VAL A 14 -64.75 5.31 21.83
C VAL A 14 -64.56 4.73 23.22
N PRO A 15 -63.73 3.69 23.42
CA PRO A 15 -63.59 3.04 24.72
C PRO A 15 -63.17 3.98 25.86
N ALA A 16 -62.46 5.06 25.54
CA ALA A 16 -62.05 6.09 26.51
C ALA A 16 -63.22 6.96 27.00
N LEU A 17 -64.33 7.00 26.26
CA LEU A 17 -65.54 7.73 26.61
C LEU A 17 -66.68 6.74 26.92
N GLY A 18 -67.64 7.16 27.74
CA GLY A 18 -68.80 6.34 28.05
C GLY A 18 -69.68 6.08 26.82
N GLU A 19 -70.55 5.07 26.91
CA GLU A 19 -71.60 4.84 25.90
C GLU A 19 -72.44 6.11 25.71
N ASP A 20 -72.84 6.39 24.46
CA ASP A 20 -73.70 7.50 24.08
C ASP A 20 -73.18 8.93 24.37
N VAL A 21 -71.92 9.09 24.81
CA VAL A 21 -71.26 10.40 24.98
C VAL A 21 -71.05 11.10 23.64
N LEU A 22 -70.69 10.32 22.61
CA LEU A 22 -70.51 10.79 21.24
C LEU A 22 -71.57 10.18 20.33
N LEU A 23 -72.12 11.02 19.46
CA LEU A 23 -73.20 10.67 18.55
C LEU A 23 -72.75 10.98 17.12
N LEU A 24 -72.64 9.97 16.26
CA LEU A 24 -72.22 10.19 14.88
C LEU A 24 -73.34 10.85 14.06
N ARG A 25 -73.00 11.87 13.28
CA ARG A 25 -73.92 12.54 12.35
C ARG A 25 -73.58 12.24 10.89
N LYS A 26 -72.31 12.42 10.53
CA LYS A 26 -71.81 12.18 9.18
C LYS A 26 -70.43 11.53 9.27
N MET A 27 -70.16 10.66 8.32
CA MET A 27 -68.86 10.01 8.17
C MET A 27 -68.46 10.02 6.69
N SER A 28 -67.18 10.29 6.44
CA SER A 28 -66.53 9.99 5.17
C SER A 28 -65.30 9.12 5.41
N PHE A 29 -65.18 8.03 4.66
CA PHE A 29 -64.04 7.13 4.75
C PHE A 29 -63.37 7.02 3.39
N ASN A 30 -62.09 7.35 3.30
CA ASN A 30 -61.29 7.23 2.09
C ASN A 30 -60.23 6.15 2.32
N GLU A 31 -60.15 5.18 1.44
CA GLU A 31 -59.14 4.12 1.45
C GLU A 31 -58.61 3.87 0.03
N GLU A 32 -57.31 3.56 -0.07
CA GLU A 32 -56.60 3.29 -1.32
C GLU A 32 -55.46 2.30 -1.07
N LEU A 33 -55.22 1.39 -2.01
CA LEU A 33 -54.12 0.43 -1.92
C LEU A 33 -52.76 1.14 -1.84
N GLY A 34 -51.96 0.76 -0.85
CA GLY A 34 -50.64 1.33 -0.60
C GLY A 34 -50.66 2.73 0.03
N ARG A 35 -51.82 3.19 0.52
CA ARG A 35 -51.98 4.51 1.13
C ARG A 35 -52.68 4.43 2.49
N LEU A 36 -52.45 5.46 3.31
CA LEU A 36 -53.15 5.62 4.58
C LEU A 36 -54.61 5.95 4.32
N PHE A 37 -55.54 5.24 4.96
CA PHE A 37 -56.93 5.67 4.94
C PHE A 37 -57.12 6.93 5.80
N THR A 38 -58.21 7.64 5.53
CA THR A 38 -58.69 8.73 6.39
C THR A 38 -60.17 8.53 6.69
N LEU A 39 -60.52 8.64 7.97
CA LEU A 39 -61.88 8.57 8.45
C LEU A 39 -62.27 9.93 9.05
N ASP A 40 -63.06 10.71 8.31
CA ASP A 40 -63.56 12.01 8.76
C ASP A 40 -64.94 11.84 9.40
N LEU A 41 -65.04 12.28 10.65
CA LEU A 41 -66.22 12.12 11.49
C LEU A 41 -66.78 13.50 11.86
N ASP A 42 -68.09 13.66 11.69
CA ASP A 42 -68.89 14.77 12.19
C ASP A 42 -69.73 14.22 13.35
N ILE A 43 -69.43 14.67 14.55
CA ILE A 43 -69.85 14.07 15.81
C ILE A 43 -70.55 15.12 16.67
N LEU A 44 -71.61 14.71 17.37
CA LEU A 44 -72.35 15.53 18.32
C LEU A 44 -72.12 14.98 19.75
N SER A 45 -72.14 15.86 20.74
CA SER A 45 -72.13 15.47 22.15
C SER A 45 -73.04 16.40 22.96
N THR A 46 -73.64 15.87 24.03
CA THR A 46 -74.31 16.69 25.06
C THR A 46 -73.35 17.20 26.12
N GLU A 47 -72.08 16.77 26.07
CA GLU A 47 -71.04 17.11 27.02
C GLU A 47 -69.93 17.94 26.34
N ASN A 48 -69.19 18.71 27.14
CA ASN A 48 -67.99 19.39 26.67
C ASN A 48 -66.81 18.42 26.76
N ILE A 49 -66.43 17.83 25.63
CA ILE A 49 -65.36 16.84 25.55
C ILE A 49 -64.00 17.54 25.60
N LYS A 50 -63.10 17.06 26.48
CA LYS A 50 -61.70 17.48 26.47
C LYS A 50 -60.99 16.82 25.30
N PHE A 51 -60.18 17.59 24.58
CA PHE A 51 -59.51 17.06 23.38
C PHE A 51 -58.51 15.95 23.70
N GLU A 52 -57.90 15.96 24.88
CA GLU A 52 -56.97 14.93 25.35
C GLU A 52 -57.67 13.57 25.56
N ASP A 53 -58.98 13.57 25.81
CA ASP A 53 -59.77 12.33 25.96
C ASP A 53 -60.15 11.73 24.58
N LEU A 54 -59.83 12.42 23.48
CA LEU A 54 -60.06 11.97 22.10
C LEU A 54 -58.78 11.81 21.29
N LEU A 55 -57.86 12.76 21.35
CA LEU A 55 -56.63 12.75 20.56
C LEU A 55 -55.80 11.50 20.88
N GLY A 56 -55.37 10.79 19.84
CA GLY A 56 -54.61 9.54 19.93
C GLY A 56 -55.43 8.33 20.39
N GLN A 57 -56.71 8.49 20.74
CA GLN A 57 -57.54 7.37 21.17
C GLN A 57 -58.00 6.52 19.99
N ASN A 58 -58.17 5.21 20.24
CA ASN A 58 -58.75 4.29 19.28
C ASN A 58 -60.27 4.53 19.20
N ILE A 59 -60.81 4.56 17.99
CA ILE A 59 -62.23 4.76 17.72
C ILE A 59 -62.72 3.76 16.69
N THR A 60 -63.94 3.27 16.89
CA THR A 60 -64.60 2.33 15.99
C THR A 60 -65.96 2.88 15.59
N VAL A 61 -66.25 2.91 14.29
CA VAL A 61 -67.61 3.08 13.79
C VAL A 61 -68.15 1.73 13.35
N ARG A 62 -69.23 1.26 13.97
CA ARG A 62 -69.95 0.04 13.61
C ARG A 62 -71.06 0.39 12.63
N PHE A 63 -71.16 -0.30 11.50
CA PHE A 63 -72.19 -0.11 10.48
C PHE A 63 -72.89 -1.43 10.16
N ASN A 64 -74.23 -1.44 10.22
CA ASN A 64 -75.04 -2.61 9.88
C ASN A 64 -75.06 -2.83 8.36
N ILE A 65 -74.73 -4.05 7.95
CA ILE A 65 -74.84 -4.52 6.56
C ILE A 65 -75.95 -5.59 6.47
N ALA A 66 -76.34 -5.95 5.24
CA ALA A 66 -77.42 -6.93 5.03
C ALA A 66 -77.15 -8.27 5.74
N GLY A 67 -78.22 -8.94 6.19
CA GLY A 67 -78.15 -10.24 6.85
C GLY A 67 -77.71 -10.21 8.32
N GLU A 68 -78.06 -9.14 9.06
CA GLU A 68 -77.70 -8.93 10.49
C GLU A 68 -76.18 -8.90 10.78
N LYS A 69 -75.35 -8.73 9.75
CA LYS A 69 -73.90 -8.62 9.88
C LYS A 69 -73.47 -7.19 10.17
N GLN A 70 -72.26 -7.04 10.70
CA GLN A 70 -71.67 -5.75 11.07
C GLN A 70 -70.36 -5.55 10.34
N ARG A 71 -70.13 -4.31 9.88
CA ARG A 71 -68.85 -3.82 9.38
C ARG A 71 -68.30 -2.80 10.37
N PHE A 72 -66.98 -2.79 10.53
CA PHE A 72 -66.30 -1.83 11.39
C PHE A 72 -65.40 -0.92 10.56
N PHE A 73 -65.26 0.32 11.02
CA PHE A 73 -64.24 1.26 10.58
C PHE A 73 -63.46 1.69 11.81
N ASN A 74 -62.22 1.25 11.91
CA ASN A 74 -61.38 1.44 13.10
C ASN A 74 -60.13 2.23 12.76
N GLY A 75 -59.74 3.14 13.67
CA GLY A 75 -58.48 3.87 13.59
C GLY A 75 -58.19 4.66 14.86
N TYR A 76 -57.23 5.57 14.77
CA TYR A 76 -56.85 6.48 15.86
C TYR A 76 -57.10 7.94 15.49
N VAL A 77 -57.65 8.70 16.43
CA VAL A 77 -57.96 10.12 16.22
C VAL A 77 -56.65 10.93 16.11
N GLY A 78 -56.37 11.50 14.95
CA GLY A 78 -55.18 12.33 14.72
C GLY A 78 -55.44 13.82 14.87
N SER A 79 -56.67 14.27 14.67
CA SER A 79 -57.07 15.67 14.90
C SER A 79 -58.51 15.78 15.35
N VAL A 80 -58.79 16.80 16.16
CA VAL A 80 -60.13 17.15 16.65
C VAL A 80 -60.32 18.66 16.53
N LEU A 81 -61.51 19.08 16.12
CA LEU A 81 -61.94 20.48 16.04
C LEU A 81 -63.34 20.59 16.63
N GLN A 82 -63.58 21.57 17.50
CA GLN A 82 -64.93 21.93 17.91
C GLN A 82 -65.51 22.98 16.95
N ALA A 83 -66.71 22.71 16.44
CA ALA A 83 -67.46 23.60 15.56
C ALA A 83 -68.51 24.39 16.36
N VAL A 84 -69.29 25.23 15.67
CA VAL A 84 -70.44 25.91 16.27
C VAL A 84 -71.47 24.85 16.69
N ASP A 85 -71.98 25.01 17.91
CA ASP A 85 -73.01 24.14 18.50
C ASP A 85 -74.24 24.02 17.57
N GLU A 86 -74.85 22.84 17.59
CA GLU A 86 -76.03 22.52 16.81
C GLU A 86 -77.21 22.20 17.74
N GLY A 87 -78.11 23.16 17.88
CA GLY A 87 -79.23 23.06 18.82
C GLY A 87 -78.72 22.92 20.26
N ARG A 88 -78.93 21.74 20.86
CA ARG A 88 -78.47 21.43 22.24
C ARG A 88 -77.12 20.71 22.31
N TYR A 89 -76.50 20.40 21.18
CA TYR A 89 -75.30 19.58 21.10
C TYR A 89 -74.07 20.42 20.78
N ALA A 90 -72.96 20.14 21.45
CA ALA A 90 -71.64 20.55 21.00
C ALA A 90 -71.26 19.71 19.78
N ARG A 91 -70.76 20.36 18.73
CA ARG A 91 -70.38 19.69 17.47
C ARG A 91 -68.87 19.60 17.35
N TYR A 92 -68.38 18.43 16.97
CA TYR A 92 -66.98 18.13 16.81
C TYR A 92 -66.70 17.50 15.44
N TYR A 93 -65.57 17.86 14.84
CA TYR A 93 -64.99 17.14 13.72
C TYR A 93 -63.76 16.40 14.21
N ALA A 94 -63.64 15.13 13.82
CA ALA A 94 -62.44 14.33 14.10
C ALA A 94 -61.96 13.65 12.82
N THR A 95 -60.65 13.72 12.55
CA THR A 95 -60.02 12.93 11.49
C THR A 95 -59.22 11.80 12.12
N VAL A 96 -59.51 10.60 11.64
CA VAL A 96 -59.01 9.33 12.17
C VAL A 96 -58.13 8.65 11.12
N TYR A 97 -57.00 8.12 11.56
CA TYR A 97 -55.96 7.53 10.72
C TYR A 97 -55.62 6.10 11.15
N PRO A 98 -55.01 5.26 10.28
CA PRO A 98 -54.42 4.00 10.71
C PRO A 98 -53.25 4.23 11.67
N TRP A 99 -52.87 3.19 12.43
CA TRP A 99 -51.67 3.23 13.29
C TRP A 99 -50.41 3.57 12.49
N LEU A 100 -50.33 3.16 11.21
CA LEU A 100 -49.19 3.42 10.34
C LEU A 100 -48.94 4.94 10.18
N TRP A 101 -49.97 5.77 10.34
CA TRP A 101 -49.83 7.23 10.30
C TRP A 101 -48.96 7.77 11.44
N PHE A 102 -48.88 7.10 12.60
CA PHE A 102 -48.01 7.53 13.70
C PHE A 102 -46.54 7.56 13.29
N LEU A 103 -46.13 6.73 12.33
CA LEU A 103 -44.77 6.71 11.81
C LEU A 103 -44.42 7.98 11.02
N THR A 104 -45.40 8.84 10.72
CA THR A 104 -45.17 10.19 10.17
C THR A 104 -44.74 11.20 11.24
N ARG A 105 -44.86 10.86 12.53
CA ARG A 105 -44.51 11.73 13.67
C ARG A 105 -43.09 11.48 14.21
N THR A 106 -42.38 10.53 13.62
CA THR A 106 -41.02 10.12 13.99
C THR A 106 -40.12 10.22 12.76
N THR A 107 -38.86 10.62 12.95
CA THR A 107 -37.85 10.80 11.91
C THR A 107 -36.51 10.34 12.46
N ASP A 108 -35.74 9.62 11.65
CA ASP A 108 -34.47 9.05 12.10
C ASP A 108 -33.41 9.00 10.98
N CYS A 109 -32.18 8.67 11.39
CA CYS A 109 -31.10 8.23 10.55
C CYS A 109 -30.61 6.85 11.02
N ARG A 110 -30.88 5.79 10.24
CA ARG A 110 -30.58 4.39 10.59
C ARG A 110 -29.97 3.64 9.42
N ILE A 111 -29.09 2.71 9.75
CA ILE A 111 -28.46 1.80 8.78
C ILE A 111 -29.01 0.39 9.02
N PHE A 112 -29.56 -0.21 7.98
CA PHE A 112 -29.97 -1.61 7.92
C PHE A 112 -29.00 -2.36 7.00
N GLN A 113 -28.47 -3.49 7.47
CA GLN A 113 -27.45 -4.25 6.75
C GLN A 113 -27.83 -5.70 6.64
N ASN A 114 -27.63 -6.28 5.45
CA ASN A 114 -27.89 -7.68 5.17
C ASN A 114 -29.33 -8.08 5.51
N MET A 115 -30.31 -7.25 5.13
CA MET A 115 -31.73 -7.49 5.39
C MET A 115 -32.55 -7.34 4.11
N SER A 116 -33.61 -8.11 3.97
CA SER A 116 -34.61 -7.86 2.92
C SER A 116 -35.55 -6.72 3.35
N VAL A 117 -36.19 -6.06 2.38
CA VAL A 117 -37.16 -4.99 2.70
C VAL A 117 -38.29 -5.48 3.62
N PRO A 118 -38.90 -6.67 3.43
CA PRO A 118 -39.86 -7.20 4.40
C PRO A 118 -39.29 -7.36 5.82
N ALA A 119 -38.03 -7.78 5.96
CA ALA A 119 -37.38 -7.91 7.27
C ALA A 119 -37.11 -6.54 7.93
N ILE A 120 -36.76 -5.52 7.14
CA ILE A 120 -36.60 -4.14 7.62
C ILE A 120 -37.96 -3.60 8.12
N ILE A 121 -39.03 -3.82 7.35
CA ILE A 121 -40.39 -3.41 7.71
C ILE A 121 -40.85 -4.13 8.98
N GLU A 122 -40.62 -5.44 9.08
CA GLU A 122 -40.94 -6.23 10.27
C GLU A 122 -40.20 -5.74 11.51
N GLN A 123 -38.90 -5.44 11.40
CA GLN A 123 -38.13 -4.87 12.51
C GLN A 123 -38.74 -3.54 12.97
N LEU A 124 -39.05 -2.62 12.04
CA LEU A 124 -39.64 -1.33 12.37
C LEU A 124 -41.05 -1.48 12.98
N PHE A 125 -41.92 -2.30 12.39
CA PHE A 125 -43.27 -2.51 12.90
C PHE A 125 -43.27 -3.17 14.28
N GLY A 126 -42.33 -4.07 14.55
CA GLY A 126 -42.13 -4.70 15.84
C GLY A 126 -41.80 -3.71 16.97
N GLU A 127 -41.15 -2.59 16.67
CA GLU A 127 -40.86 -1.53 17.65
C GLU A 127 -42.13 -0.80 18.14
N PHE A 128 -43.18 -0.72 17.29
CA PHE A 128 -44.43 -0.03 17.62
C PHE A 128 -45.52 -0.95 18.17
N GLY A 129 -45.44 -2.26 17.92
CA GLY A 129 -46.34 -3.26 18.52
C GLY A 129 -47.78 -3.27 17.98
N TYR A 130 -48.02 -2.72 16.79
CA TYR A 130 -49.34 -2.73 16.15
C TYR A 130 -49.56 -3.96 15.26
N ALA A 131 -50.83 -4.30 15.02
CA ALA A 131 -51.21 -5.47 14.25
C ALA A 131 -50.94 -5.28 12.75
N TYR A 132 -50.18 -6.22 12.17
CA TYR A 132 -50.04 -6.38 10.73
C TYR A 132 -49.95 -7.88 10.35
N GLU A 133 -50.24 -8.18 9.10
CA GLU A 133 -50.13 -9.51 8.51
C GLU A 133 -49.28 -9.45 7.24
N ASN A 134 -48.35 -10.39 7.09
CA ASN A 134 -47.53 -10.51 5.90
C ASN A 134 -48.15 -11.55 4.94
N LYS A 135 -48.76 -11.09 3.84
CA LYS A 135 -49.29 -11.94 2.76
C LYS A 135 -48.50 -11.80 1.46
N LEU A 136 -47.19 -11.56 1.56
CA LEU A 136 -46.31 -11.46 0.40
C LEU A 136 -46.06 -12.86 -0.20
N ASN A 137 -46.11 -12.96 -1.53
CA ASN A 137 -45.88 -14.21 -2.28
C ASN A 137 -44.54 -14.21 -3.02
N GLY A 138 -43.92 -13.04 -3.20
CA GLY A 138 -42.66 -12.87 -3.91
C GLY A 138 -41.42 -13.18 -3.05
N SER A 139 -40.30 -13.43 -3.73
CA SER A 139 -38.97 -13.44 -3.12
C SER A 139 -38.35 -12.05 -3.19
N TYR A 140 -37.76 -11.58 -2.10
CA TYR A 140 -37.16 -10.24 -2.00
C TYR A 140 -35.66 -10.37 -1.78
N ARG A 141 -34.88 -9.55 -2.50
CA ARG A 141 -33.42 -9.55 -2.36
C ARG A 141 -33.00 -9.12 -0.96
N GLN A 142 -31.83 -9.59 -0.54
CA GLN A 142 -31.18 -9.10 0.65
C GLN A 142 -30.33 -7.89 0.29
N TRP A 143 -30.62 -6.74 0.91
CA TRP A 143 -29.86 -5.53 0.72
C TRP A 143 -28.61 -5.58 1.60
N GLU A 144 -27.42 -5.42 1.00
CA GLU A 144 -26.16 -5.31 1.76
C GLU A 144 -26.20 -4.08 2.67
N TYR A 145 -26.72 -2.96 2.15
CA TYR A 145 -26.76 -1.67 2.81
C TYR A 145 -28.02 -0.90 2.39
N CYS A 146 -28.83 -0.47 3.37
CA CYS A 146 -30.03 0.33 3.17
C CYS A 146 -30.15 1.33 4.32
N VAL A 147 -30.33 2.61 4.01
CA VAL A 147 -30.23 3.71 4.94
C VAL A 147 -31.55 4.47 4.97
N GLN A 148 -32.12 4.59 6.16
CA GLN A 148 -33.10 5.62 6.45
C GLN A 148 -32.33 6.91 6.72
N TYR A 149 -32.53 7.97 5.94
CA TYR A 149 -31.75 9.19 6.07
C TYR A 149 -32.64 10.44 6.11
N ARG A 150 -32.76 11.06 7.30
CA ARG A 150 -33.50 12.32 7.52
C ARG A 150 -34.93 12.30 6.98
N GLU A 151 -35.57 11.15 7.08
CA GLU A 151 -36.93 10.91 6.62
C GLU A 151 -37.75 10.25 7.73
N THR A 152 -39.08 10.38 7.66
CA THR A 152 -39.96 9.76 8.65
C THR A 152 -39.94 8.24 8.50
N ASP A 153 -40.22 7.51 9.59
CA ASP A 153 -40.31 6.05 9.53
C ASP A 153 -41.36 5.62 8.49
N PHE A 154 -42.44 6.39 8.35
CA PHE A 154 -43.48 6.18 7.34
C PHE A 154 -42.95 6.36 5.91
N ASN A 155 -42.21 7.45 5.66
CA ASN A 155 -41.61 7.72 4.35
C ASN A 155 -40.64 6.61 3.98
N PHE A 156 -39.82 6.16 4.93
CA PHE A 156 -38.86 5.09 4.73
C PHE A 156 -39.53 3.77 4.33
N VAL A 157 -40.50 3.28 5.11
CA VAL A 157 -41.18 2.03 4.75
C VAL A 157 -41.99 2.17 3.45
N SER A 158 -42.60 3.34 3.21
CA SER A 158 -43.42 3.56 2.01
C SER A 158 -42.58 3.57 0.75
N ARG A 159 -41.43 4.26 0.71
CA ARG A 159 -40.57 4.25 -0.49
C ARG A 159 -39.96 2.87 -0.76
N LEU A 160 -39.65 2.10 0.28
CA LEU A 160 -39.11 0.75 0.14
C LEU A 160 -40.18 -0.21 -0.40
N MET A 161 -41.39 -0.15 0.15
CA MET A 161 -42.54 -0.89 -0.36
C MET A 161 -42.81 -0.51 -1.82
N GLU A 162 -42.83 0.78 -2.12
CA GLU A 162 -43.02 1.30 -3.46
C GLU A 162 -41.96 0.78 -4.44
N GLN A 163 -40.68 0.74 -4.05
CA GLN A 163 -39.57 0.24 -4.87
C GLN A 163 -39.68 -1.26 -5.17
N GLU A 164 -39.92 -2.07 -4.13
CA GLU A 164 -40.04 -3.53 -4.23
C GLU A 164 -41.38 -3.99 -4.82
N GLY A 165 -42.34 -3.08 -5.00
CA GLY A 165 -43.66 -3.39 -5.52
C GLY A 165 -44.63 -3.98 -4.49
N ILE A 166 -44.29 -3.83 -3.21
CA ILE A 166 -45.15 -4.16 -2.08
C ILE A 166 -46.16 -3.03 -1.90
N TYR A 167 -47.41 -3.36 -1.65
CA TYR A 167 -48.43 -2.42 -1.22
C TYR A 167 -49.14 -2.98 0.00
N TYR A 168 -50.07 -2.20 0.55
CA TYR A 168 -50.82 -2.61 1.72
C TYR A 168 -52.27 -2.15 1.66
N TYR A 169 -53.10 -2.78 2.46
CA TYR A 169 -54.47 -2.34 2.74
C TYR A 169 -54.82 -2.67 4.18
N PHE A 170 -56.00 -2.28 4.65
CA PHE A 170 -56.40 -2.48 6.03
C PHE A 170 -57.66 -3.34 6.12
N THR A 171 -57.66 -4.27 7.07
CA THR A 171 -58.87 -4.96 7.52
C THR A 171 -59.31 -4.37 8.85
N HIS A 172 -60.62 -4.22 9.05
CA HIS A 172 -61.17 -3.55 10.21
C HIS A 172 -62.09 -4.49 11.00
N ASP A 173 -61.81 -4.61 12.28
CA ASP A 173 -62.61 -5.34 13.26
C ASP A 173 -63.07 -4.38 14.37
N ASN A 174 -63.90 -4.86 15.28
CA ASN A 174 -64.29 -4.08 16.44
C ASN A 174 -63.06 -3.79 17.33
N GLY A 175 -62.72 -2.50 17.50
CA GLY A 175 -61.62 -2.05 18.35
C GLY A 175 -60.20 -2.22 17.77
N LYS A 176 -60.05 -2.73 16.54
CA LYS A 176 -58.73 -2.85 15.89
C LYS A 176 -58.81 -2.80 14.37
N HIS A 177 -57.71 -2.43 13.75
CA HIS A 177 -57.48 -2.63 12.31
C HIS A 177 -56.11 -3.28 12.12
N THR A 178 -55.99 -4.12 11.08
CA THR A 178 -54.76 -4.84 10.75
C THR A 178 -54.25 -4.38 9.40
N LEU A 179 -52.98 -4.02 9.32
CA LEU A 179 -52.32 -3.72 8.06
C LEU A 179 -51.98 -5.03 7.35
N ILE A 180 -52.36 -5.19 6.09
CA ILE A 180 -52.06 -6.38 5.29
C ILE A 180 -51.02 -6.01 4.23
N LEU A 181 -49.83 -6.61 4.28
CA LEU A 181 -48.81 -6.49 3.22
C LEU A 181 -49.16 -7.43 2.06
N ALA A 182 -49.15 -6.90 0.84
CA ALA A 182 -49.54 -7.61 -0.38
C ALA A 182 -48.63 -7.26 -1.56
N ASP A 183 -48.47 -8.21 -2.49
CA ASP A 183 -47.67 -8.05 -3.72
C ASP A 183 -48.28 -8.75 -4.95
N ALA A 184 -49.38 -9.47 -4.77
CA ALA A 184 -49.99 -10.30 -5.80
C ALA A 184 -51.49 -10.51 -5.53
N LEU A 185 -52.20 -11.00 -6.54
CA LEU A 185 -53.63 -11.31 -6.43
C LEU A 185 -53.95 -12.31 -5.30
N GLY A 186 -53.04 -13.25 -5.03
CA GLY A 186 -53.20 -14.24 -3.95
C GLY A 186 -53.25 -13.65 -2.54
N SER A 187 -52.93 -12.37 -2.37
CA SER A 187 -53.06 -11.65 -1.10
C SER A 187 -54.48 -11.08 -0.87
N HIS A 188 -55.39 -11.25 -1.84
CA HIS A 188 -56.74 -10.69 -1.85
C HIS A 188 -57.82 -11.78 -1.86
N GLU A 189 -58.95 -11.48 -1.23
CA GLU A 189 -60.07 -12.41 -1.11
C GLU A 189 -61.36 -11.78 -1.68
N PRO A 190 -62.30 -12.60 -2.18
CA PRO A 190 -63.64 -12.15 -2.49
C PRO A 190 -64.32 -11.49 -1.30
N ILE A 191 -65.05 -10.39 -1.55
CA ILE A 191 -65.83 -9.73 -0.50
C ILE A 191 -66.87 -10.73 0.02
N PRO A 192 -66.89 -11.04 1.33
CA PRO A 192 -67.82 -12.03 1.88
C PRO A 192 -69.27 -11.70 1.53
N ASP A 193 -70.02 -12.65 0.98
CA ASP A 193 -71.40 -12.51 0.46
C ASP A 193 -71.61 -11.54 -0.72
N TYR A 194 -70.57 -10.84 -1.16
CA TYR A 194 -70.60 -9.88 -2.28
C TYR A 194 -69.55 -10.23 -3.35
N ALA A 195 -69.25 -11.52 -3.51
CA ALA A 195 -68.37 -12.01 -4.58
C ALA A 195 -68.90 -11.63 -5.98
N THR A 196 -70.21 -11.44 -6.10
CA THR A 196 -70.87 -10.91 -7.29
C THR A 196 -71.74 -9.71 -6.91
N ILE A 197 -71.62 -8.60 -7.65
CA ILE A 197 -72.38 -7.39 -7.41
C ILE A 197 -73.14 -7.02 -8.70
N VAL A 198 -74.42 -6.72 -8.54
CA VAL A 198 -75.31 -6.37 -9.67
C VAL A 198 -75.26 -4.87 -9.99
N TYR A 199 -75.26 -4.55 -11.28
CA TYR A 199 -75.50 -3.20 -11.76
C TYR A 199 -77.00 -2.93 -11.93
N ARG A 200 -77.51 -1.79 -11.45
CA ARG A 200 -78.88 -1.34 -11.68
C ARG A 200 -78.88 0.15 -11.99
N PRO A 201 -79.52 0.62 -13.07
CA PRO A 201 -79.62 2.05 -13.32
C PRO A 201 -80.31 2.74 -12.13
N PRO A 202 -79.98 4.01 -11.83
CA PRO A 202 -80.48 4.71 -10.63
C PRO A 202 -82.00 4.66 -10.45
N SER A 203 -82.76 4.63 -11.55
CA SER A 203 -84.22 4.52 -11.56
C SER A 203 -84.78 3.21 -10.99
N ARG A 204 -83.97 2.14 -10.88
CA ARG A 204 -84.35 0.82 -10.34
C ARG A 204 -83.54 0.40 -9.11
N ALA A 205 -82.63 1.25 -8.64
CA ALA A 205 -81.69 0.93 -7.58
C ALA A 205 -82.35 0.79 -6.20
N ALA A 206 -83.40 1.58 -5.92
CA ALA A 206 -84.11 1.59 -4.63
C ALA A 206 -84.82 0.26 -4.28
N LEU A 207 -84.91 -0.68 -5.22
CA LEU A 207 -85.56 -1.98 -5.04
C LEU A 207 -84.60 -3.08 -4.56
N TYR A 208 -83.30 -2.79 -4.41
CA TYR A 208 -82.28 -3.76 -4.01
C TYR A 208 -81.79 -3.51 -2.58
N GLU A 209 -82.33 -4.26 -1.63
CA GLU A 209 -82.06 -4.11 -0.19
C GLU A 209 -80.58 -4.36 0.19
N THR A 210 -79.87 -5.20 -0.57
CA THR A 210 -78.45 -5.51 -0.36
C THR A 210 -77.50 -4.43 -0.92
N GLY A 211 -78.04 -3.42 -1.59
CA GLY A 211 -77.28 -2.44 -2.36
C GLY A 211 -76.85 -2.96 -3.73
N CYS A 212 -76.61 -2.03 -4.65
CA CYS A 212 -76.20 -2.32 -6.03
C CYS A 212 -75.26 -1.23 -6.55
N ILE A 213 -74.59 -1.51 -7.67
CA ILE A 213 -73.81 -0.51 -8.40
C ILE A 213 -74.78 0.24 -9.30
N THR A 214 -74.79 1.56 -9.20
CA THR A 214 -75.71 2.43 -9.94
C THR A 214 -75.06 3.24 -11.05
N ASP A 215 -73.74 3.37 -10.99
CA ASP A 215 -72.94 4.01 -12.02
C ASP A 215 -71.68 3.17 -12.26
N TRP A 216 -71.26 3.07 -13.51
CA TRP A 216 -70.07 2.34 -13.93
C TRP A 216 -69.49 3.00 -15.18
N SER A 217 -68.23 3.40 -15.10
CA SER A 217 -67.50 3.99 -16.20
C SER A 217 -66.18 3.26 -16.41
N LEU A 218 -65.83 3.02 -17.67
CA LEU A 218 -64.55 2.43 -18.07
C LEU A 218 -63.67 3.53 -18.66
N SER A 219 -62.42 3.58 -18.26
CA SER A 219 -61.41 4.47 -18.81
C SER A 219 -60.18 3.68 -19.25
N LYS A 220 -59.59 4.09 -20.38
CA LYS A 220 -58.27 3.64 -20.82
C LYS A 220 -57.38 4.83 -21.12
N GLN A 221 -56.13 4.75 -20.67
CA GLN A 221 -55.14 5.81 -20.86
C GLN A 221 -53.87 5.25 -21.47
N LEU A 222 -53.24 6.01 -22.36
CA LEU A 222 -51.94 5.64 -22.93
C LEU A 222 -50.91 5.59 -21.82
N GLN A 223 -50.14 4.51 -21.78
CA GLN A 223 -49.03 4.30 -20.86
C GLN A 223 -47.81 3.83 -21.66
N PRO A 224 -46.58 4.19 -21.24
CA PRO A 224 -45.37 3.58 -21.77
C PRO A 224 -45.46 2.05 -21.67
N CYS A 225 -44.98 1.35 -22.69
CA CYS A 225 -45.08 -0.11 -22.78
C CYS A 225 -43.72 -0.80 -22.56
N VAL A 226 -42.63 -0.03 -22.50
CA VAL A 226 -41.27 -0.52 -22.26
C VAL A 226 -40.66 0.28 -21.12
N TYR A 227 -40.03 -0.41 -20.17
CA TYR A 227 -39.23 0.19 -19.12
C TYR A 227 -37.84 -0.44 -19.12
N ALA A 228 -36.81 0.37 -19.32
CA ALA A 228 -35.42 -0.03 -19.39
C ALA A 228 -34.63 0.59 -18.24
N LEU A 229 -33.78 -0.21 -17.59
CA LEU A 229 -32.91 0.21 -16.51
C LEU A 229 -31.47 -0.17 -16.84
N ASN A 230 -30.53 0.59 -16.29
CA ASN A 230 -29.13 0.23 -16.26
C ASN A 230 -28.48 0.59 -14.92
N ASP A 231 -27.37 -0.05 -14.58
CA ASP A 231 -26.58 0.27 -13.39
C ASP A 231 -25.10 -0.10 -13.62
N TYR A 232 -24.23 0.21 -12.67
CA TYR A 232 -22.81 -0.11 -12.73
C TYR A 232 -22.35 -0.89 -11.50
N ASN A 233 -21.80 -2.08 -11.75
CA ASN A 233 -21.21 -2.92 -10.71
C ASN A 233 -19.68 -2.93 -10.86
N PHE A 234 -18.96 -2.34 -9.92
CA PHE A 234 -17.50 -2.23 -9.99
C PHE A 234 -16.76 -3.57 -9.80
N ILE A 235 -17.39 -4.57 -9.20
CA ILE A 235 -16.84 -5.93 -9.08
C ILE A 235 -16.85 -6.61 -10.44
N ARG A 236 -17.86 -6.31 -11.27
CA ARG A 236 -18.01 -6.83 -12.64
C ARG A 236 -18.15 -5.67 -13.64
N PRO A 237 -17.11 -4.84 -13.84
CA PRO A 237 -17.22 -3.55 -14.53
C PRO A 237 -17.53 -3.66 -16.03
N SER A 238 -17.32 -4.84 -16.64
CA SER A 238 -17.64 -5.12 -18.04
C SER A 238 -18.94 -5.92 -18.21
N ALA A 239 -19.62 -6.28 -17.11
CA ALA A 239 -20.90 -6.96 -17.20
C ALA A 239 -21.94 -5.99 -17.76
N ASP A 240 -22.64 -6.43 -18.80
CA ASP A 240 -23.84 -5.74 -19.24
C ASP A 240 -24.89 -5.82 -18.14
N GLN A 241 -25.28 -4.68 -17.58
CA GLN A 241 -26.30 -4.55 -16.55
C GLN A 241 -27.65 -4.07 -17.11
N HIS A 242 -27.74 -3.80 -18.42
CA HIS A 242 -28.97 -3.33 -19.02
C HIS A 242 -30.07 -4.40 -18.93
N VAL A 243 -31.25 -3.99 -18.47
CA VAL A 243 -32.44 -4.82 -18.35
C VAL A 243 -33.66 -4.09 -18.88
N THR A 244 -34.60 -4.83 -19.45
CA THR A 244 -35.81 -4.26 -20.04
C THR A 244 -37.01 -5.10 -19.69
N SER A 245 -38.14 -4.46 -19.40
CA SER A 245 -39.45 -5.09 -19.27
C SER A 245 -40.43 -4.49 -20.27
N LYS A 246 -41.27 -5.34 -20.88
CA LYS A 246 -42.24 -4.93 -21.89
C LYS A 246 -43.61 -5.53 -21.61
N ILE A 247 -44.64 -4.69 -21.68
CA ILE A 247 -46.05 -5.12 -21.70
C ILE A 247 -46.61 -4.79 -23.09
N ALA A 248 -47.01 -5.82 -23.84
CA ALA A 248 -47.54 -5.64 -25.19
C ALA A 248 -48.99 -5.10 -25.16
N ARG A 249 -49.26 -4.08 -25.99
CA ARG A 249 -50.60 -3.54 -26.25
C ARG A 249 -50.83 -3.46 -27.76
N THR A 250 -52.09 -3.40 -28.18
CA THR A 250 -52.50 -3.50 -29.59
C THR A 250 -52.80 -2.15 -30.25
N HIS A 251 -52.75 -1.04 -29.51
CA HIS A 251 -52.93 0.30 -30.07
C HIS A 251 -51.66 0.79 -30.78
N GLU A 252 -51.79 1.80 -31.64
CA GLU A 252 -50.69 2.27 -32.53
C GLU A 252 -49.47 2.75 -31.74
N GLU A 253 -49.67 3.55 -30.68
CA GLU A 253 -48.59 4.14 -29.87
C GLU A 253 -48.10 3.21 -28.72
N ALA A 254 -48.11 1.89 -28.91
CA ALA A 254 -47.78 0.89 -27.88
C ALA A 254 -46.27 0.58 -27.72
N ASN A 255 -45.38 1.47 -28.18
CA ASN A 255 -43.94 1.23 -28.20
C ASN A 255 -43.09 2.29 -27.48
N HIS A 256 -43.71 3.27 -26.81
CA HIS A 256 -42.94 4.25 -26.03
C HIS A 256 -42.19 3.60 -24.86
N GLU A 257 -40.94 4.01 -24.68
CA GLU A 257 -40.01 3.53 -23.68
C GLU A 257 -39.69 4.60 -22.64
N ILE A 258 -39.62 4.18 -21.37
CA ILE A 258 -38.94 4.92 -20.31
C ILE A 258 -37.58 4.26 -20.06
N TYR A 259 -36.52 5.06 -20.05
CA TYR A 259 -35.18 4.65 -19.64
C TYR A 259 -34.75 5.43 -18.40
N ASP A 260 -34.13 4.75 -17.43
CA ASP A 260 -33.65 5.38 -16.20
C ASP A 260 -32.30 4.79 -15.73
N TYR A 261 -31.48 5.65 -15.12
CA TYR A 261 -30.17 5.32 -14.53
C TYR A 261 -29.93 6.23 -13.31
N PRO A 262 -29.48 5.68 -12.16
CA PRO A 262 -29.21 4.27 -11.88
C PRO A 262 -30.48 3.47 -11.57
N GLY A 263 -30.45 2.16 -11.85
CA GLY A 263 -31.56 1.24 -11.55
C GLY A 263 -31.61 0.67 -10.13
N GLU A 264 -30.59 0.95 -9.32
CA GLU A 264 -30.46 0.55 -7.91
C GLU A 264 -30.28 -0.96 -7.67
N TYR A 265 -29.58 -1.66 -8.56
CA TYR A 265 -29.30 -3.10 -8.43
C TYR A 265 -27.88 -3.49 -8.79
N ASP A 266 -27.41 -4.60 -8.19
CA ASP A 266 -26.11 -5.19 -8.48
C ASP A 266 -26.20 -6.44 -9.36
N GLU A 267 -27.32 -7.17 -9.28
CA GLU A 267 -27.62 -8.37 -10.04
C GLU A 267 -28.74 -8.12 -11.06
N LYS A 268 -28.58 -8.62 -12.29
CA LYS A 268 -29.58 -8.48 -13.37
C LYS A 268 -30.96 -9.05 -13.02
N GLY A 269 -31.02 -10.05 -12.15
CA GLY A 269 -32.30 -10.63 -11.67
C GLY A 269 -33.16 -9.58 -10.96
N ASP A 270 -32.55 -8.84 -10.03
CA ASP A 270 -33.20 -7.77 -9.27
C ASP A 270 -33.59 -6.61 -10.19
N GLY A 271 -32.69 -6.19 -11.09
CA GLY A 271 -33.01 -5.16 -12.07
C GLY A 271 -34.17 -5.52 -12.99
N SER A 272 -34.27 -6.79 -13.40
CA SER A 272 -35.40 -7.29 -14.19
C SER A 272 -36.72 -7.25 -13.40
N GLN A 273 -36.67 -7.52 -12.10
CA GLN A 273 -37.81 -7.38 -11.20
C GLN A 273 -38.22 -5.91 -11.01
N TYR A 274 -37.27 -4.99 -10.85
CA TYR A 274 -37.56 -3.56 -10.74
C TYR A 274 -38.15 -2.98 -12.02
N ALA A 275 -37.57 -3.28 -13.19
CA ALA A 275 -38.13 -2.87 -14.48
C ALA A 275 -39.55 -3.44 -14.68
N ARG A 276 -39.79 -4.69 -14.29
CA ARG A 276 -41.13 -5.31 -14.31
C ARG A 276 -42.10 -4.61 -13.38
N THR A 277 -41.65 -4.25 -12.18
CA THR A 277 -42.49 -3.57 -11.18
C THR A 277 -42.87 -2.17 -11.66
N ARG A 278 -41.93 -1.41 -12.25
CA ARG A 278 -42.20 -0.07 -12.80
C ARG A 278 -43.17 -0.11 -13.98
N ILE A 279 -43.03 -1.07 -14.89
CA ILE A 279 -43.97 -1.16 -16.02
C ILE A 279 -45.37 -1.61 -15.55
N GLN A 280 -45.45 -2.48 -14.54
CA GLN A 280 -46.73 -2.89 -13.94
C GLN A 280 -47.41 -1.74 -13.18
N GLU A 281 -46.66 -0.90 -12.48
CA GLU A 281 -47.15 0.34 -11.84
C GLU A 281 -47.87 1.23 -12.86
N LEU A 282 -47.22 1.56 -13.98
CA LEU A 282 -47.82 2.38 -15.04
C LEU A 282 -49.08 1.72 -15.61
N HIS A 283 -49.01 0.41 -15.86
CA HIS A 283 -50.14 -0.32 -16.43
C HIS A 283 -51.31 -0.58 -15.47
N SER A 284 -51.15 -0.37 -14.16
CA SER A 284 -52.29 -0.33 -13.23
C SER A 284 -53.23 0.85 -13.49
N GLN A 285 -52.76 1.86 -14.22
CA GLN A 285 -53.54 3.05 -14.64
C GLN A 285 -54.00 2.96 -16.10
N TYR A 286 -53.58 1.92 -16.84
CA TYR A 286 -53.91 1.77 -18.26
C TYR A 286 -55.39 1.50 -18.50
N GLU A 287 -56.01 0.63 -17.70
CA GLU A 287 -57.44 0.32 -17.75
C GLU A 287 -58.00 0.35 -16.34
N GLN A 288 -58.88 1.32 -16.08
CA GLN A 288 -59.52 1.50 -14.78
C GLN A 288 -61.02 1.67 -14.95
N MET A 289 -61.77 1.12 -14.02
CA MET A 289 -63.21 1.31 -13.95
C MET A 289 -63.58 2.04 -12.68
N ASN A 290 -64.45 3.04 -12.80
CA ASN A 290 -65.00 3.77 -11.66
C ASN A 290 -66.47 3.42 -11.49
N GLY A 291 -66.83 3.04 -10.27
CA GLY A 291 -68.19 2.67 -9.90
C GLY A 291 -68.73 3.57 -8.79
N GLN A 292 -70.05 3.74 -8.76
CA GLN A 292 -70.76 4.32 -7.62
C GLN A 292 -71.96 3.44 -7.28
N GLY A 293 -72.34 3.39 -6.01
CA GLY A 293 -73.48 2.60 -5.57
C GLY A 293 -73.78 2.72 -4.09
N SER A 294 -74.50 1.73 -3.58
CA SER A 294 -74.94 1.61 -2.18
C SER A 294 -74.50 0.28 -1.54
N VAL A 295 -73.44 -0.34 -2.06
CA VAL A 295 -72.93 -1.64 -1.58
C VAL A 295 -72.18 -1.44 -0.26
N ARG A 296 -72.82 -1.80 0.85
CA ARG A 296 -72.32 -1.54 2.22
C ARG A 296 -71.07 -2.35 2.59
N ALA A 297 -70.85 -3.49 1.95
CA ALA A 297 -69.71 -4.37 2.20
C ALA A 297 -68.48 -4.08 1.34
N LEU A 298 -68.55 -3.15 0.38
CA LEU A 298 -67.43 -2.86 -0.51
C LEU A 298 -66.21 -2.37 0.28
N VAL A 299 -65.02 -2.94 0.07
CA VAL A 299 -63.80 -2.57 0.78
C VAL A 299 -62.61 -2.53 -0.17
N CYS A 300 -61.68 -1.60 0.06
CA CYS A 300 -60.40 -1.56 -0.65
C CYS A 300 -59.61 -2.87 -0.43
N GLY A 301 -59.06 -3.42 -1.51
CA GLY A 301 -58.43 -4.74 -1.50
C GLY A 301 -59.40 -5.92 -1.63
N GLY A 302 -60.72 -5.70 -1.67
CA GLY A 302 -61.71 -6.75 -1.90
C GLY A 302 -61.85 -7.13 -3.38
N LEU A 303 -62.19 -8.40 -3.65
CA LEU A 303 -62.50 -8.89 -4.99
C LEU A 303 -64.01 -9.06 -5.20
N PHE A 304 -64.52 -8.69 -6.38
CA PHE A 304 -65.89 -8.98 -6.81
C PHE A 304 -66.03 -9.09 -8.32
N SER A 305 -67.10 -9.71 -8.82
CA SER A 305 -67.48 -9.72 -10.23
C SER A 305 -68.72 -8.87 -10.49
N LEU A 306 -68.72 -8.09 -11.57
CA LEU A 306 -69.89 -7.30 -11.98
C LEU A 306 -70.88 -8.17 -12.76
N THR A 307 -72.18 -7.93 -12.60
CA THR A 307 -73.24 -8.57 -13.39
C THR A 307 -74.32 -7.60 -13.83
N ASP A 308 -75.00 -7.93 -14.93
CA ASP A 308 -76.15 -7.20 -15.47
C ASP A 308 -75.83 -5.73 -15.86
N TYR A 309 -74.58 -5.49 -16.30
CA TYR A 309 -74.17 -4.24 -16.93
C TYR A 309 -74.39 -4.31 -18.46
N PRO A 310 -74.88 -3.25 -19.13
CA PRO A 310 -75.20 -3.29 -20.58
C PRO A 310 -74.03 -3.66 -21.51
N ARG A 311 -72.79 -3.52 -21.06
CA ARG A 311 -71.60 -3.88 -21.83
C ARG A 311 -71.08 -5.23 -21.37
N GLU A 312 -71.31 -6.27 -22.17
CA GLU A 312 -71.08 -7.66 -21.80
C GLU A 312 -69.64 -8.00 -21.38
N ASP A 313 -68.62 -7.36 -21.97
CA ASP A 313 -67.21 -7.61 -21.61
C ASP A 313 -66.83 -7.12 -20.20
N GLN A 314 -67.73 -6.40 -19.51
CA GLN A 314 -67.57 -5.98 -18.13
C GLN A 314 -68.19 -6.96 -17.13
N ASN A 315 -69.12 -7.82 -17.58
CA ASN A 315 -69.78 -8.81 -16.74
C ASN A 315 -68.88 -10.04 -16.54
N ASP A 316 -69.05 -10.74 -15.41
CA ASP A 316 -68.30 -11.97 -15.04
C ASP A 316 -66.78 -11.82 -14.97
N ARG A 317 -66.26 -10.61 -15.16
CA ARG A 317 -64.88 -10.21 -14.91
C ARG A 317 -64.72 -9.94 -13.42
N GLN A 318 -63.66 -10.51 -12.84
CA GLN A 318 -63.31 -10.23 -11.45
C GLN A 318 -62.47 -8.96 -11.36
N TYR A 319 -62.84 -8.10 -10.43
CA TYR A 319 -62.25 -6.80 -10.20
C TYR A 319 -61.64 -6.73 -8.81
N LEU A 320 -60.51 -6.03 -8.71
CA LEU A 320 -59.88 -5.64 -7.45
C LEU A 320 -60.21 -4.19 -7.16
N VAL A 321 -60.77 -3.92 -5.98
CA VAL A 321 -61.02 -2.55 -5.50
C VAL A 321 -59.69 -1.90 -5.11
N THR A 322 -59.25 -0.92 -5.89
CA THR A 322 -57.98 -0.21 -5.64
C THR A 322 -58.15 1.03 -4.77
N SER A 323 -59.35 1.62 -4.76
CA SER A 323 -59.74 2.69 -3.85
C SER A 323 -61.24 2.68 -3.61
N ALA A 324 -61.65 3.13 -2.42
CA ALA A 324 -63.06 3.32 -2.09
C ALA A 324 -63.24 4.57 -1.21
N ASN A 325 -64.26 5.35 -1.53
CA ASN A 325 -64.81 6.39 -0.68
C ASN A 325 -66.20 5.95 -0.21
N HIS A 326 -66.43 6.02 1.09
CA HIS A 326 -67.72 5.79 1.70
C HIS A 326 -68.23 7.09 2.31
N ALA A 327 -69.50 7.41 2.08
CA ALA A 327 -70.18 8.53 2.70
C ALA A 327 -71.44 8.02 3.41
N ILE A 328 -71.52 8.29 4.71
CA ILE A 328 -72.68 7.96 5.55
C ILE A 328 -73.23 9.25 6.12
N ARG A 329 -74.55 9.44 6.01
CA ARG A 329 -75.29 10.49 6.70
C ARG A 329 -76.42 9.86 7.51
N ILE A 330 -76.50 10.26 8.77
CA ILE A 330 -77.46 9.74 9.74
C ILE A 330 -78.53 10.79 9.97
N ASP A 331 -79.74 10.34 10.33
CA ASP A 331 -80.81 11.23 10.73
C ASP A 331 -80.47 12.02 12.00
N ASP A 332 -80.99 13.23 12.05
CA ASP A 332 -80.84 14.12 13.19
C ASP A 332 -81.35 13.42 14.46
N PHE A 333 -80.65 13.64 15.57
CA PHE A 333 -81.05 13.10 16.88
C PHE A 333 -82.25 13.87 17.47
N GLU A 334 -82.73 14.90 16.77
CA GLU A 334 -83.95 15.65 17.06
C GLU A 334 -85.08 15.30 16.08
N SER A 335 -86.32 15.31 16.57
CA SER A 335 -87.50 14.90 15.80
C SER A 335 -87.92 16.00 14.81
N SER A 336 -87.19 16.13 13.70
CA SER A 336 -87.52 17.03 12.60
C SER A 336 -87.55 16.28 11.27
N GLY A 337 -88.71 15.69 10.93
CA GLY A 337 -89.03 15.19 9.58
C GLY A 337 -88.13 14.07 9.02
N GLY A 338 -88.68 12.85 8.90
CA GLY A 338 -87.93 11.64 8.53
C GLY A 338 -87.13 11.74 7.24
N GLY A 339 -85.80 11.69 7.37
CA GLY A 339 -84.92 10.96 6.47
C GLY A 339 -84.68 9.56 7.04
N GLY A 340 -83.95 8.70 6.32
CA GLY A 340 -83.34 7.47 6.87
C GLY A 340 -81.82 7.58 6.74
N THR A 341 -81.07 6.65 7.34
CA THR A 341 -79.61 6.53 7.13
C THR A 341 -79.30 6.43 5.63
N ALA A 342 -78.60 7.41 5.10
CA ALA A 342 -78.16 7.43 3.70
C ALA A 342 -76.71 6.95 3.61
N TYR A 343 -76.49 5.92 2.79
CA TYR A 343 -75.16 5.39 2.48
C TYR A 343 -74.93 5.42 0.97
N SER A 344 -73.74 5.88 0.59
CA SER A 344 -73.23 5.77 -0.77
C SER A 344 -71.74 5.47 -0.75
N ASN A 345 -71.27 4.77 -1.78
CA ASN A 345 -69.85 4.57 -2.01
C ASN A 345 -69.48 4.83 -3.47
N SER A 346 -68.31 5.40 -3.67
CA SER A 346 -67.65 5.53 -4.99
C SER A 346 -66.30 4.84 -4.92
N PHE A 347 -65.88 4.16 -5.98
CA PHE A 347 -64.70 3.32 -5.93
C PHE A 347 -64.04 3.20 -7.30
N THR A 348 -62.74 2.94 -7.30
CA THR A 348 -61.97 2.59 -8.49
C THR A 348 -61.53 1.15 -8.39
N VAL A 349 -61.63 0.44 -9.52
CA VAL A 349 -61.19 -0.95 -9.64
C VAL A 349 -60.33 -1.15 -10.87
N ILE A 350 -59.53 -2.21 -10.83
CA ILE A 350 -58.83 -2.78 -11.98
C ILE A 350 -59.25 -4.24 -12.17
N ASP A 351 -58.96 -4.82 -13.33
CA ASP A 351 -59.03 -6.27 -13.52
C ASP A 351 -58.13 -6.97 -12.49
N SER A 352 -58.66 -7.98 -11.79
CA SER A 352 -57.87 -8.75 -10.83
C SER A 352 -56.65 -9.44 -11.47
N LYS A 353 -56.69 -9.71 -12.78
CA LYS A 353 -55.55 -10.24 -13.55
C LYS A 353 -54.44 -9.23 -13.81
N THR A 354 -54.71 -7.92 -13.67
CA THR A 354 -53.69 -6.88 -13.82
C THR A 354 -52.93 -6.76 -12.50
N PRO A 355 -51.60 -7.01 -12.48
CA PRO A 355 -50.83 -6.85 -11.25
C PRO A 355 -50.84 -5.39 -10.80
N PHE A 356 -51.35 -5.14 -9.59
CA PHE A 356 -51.25 -3.83 -8.98
C PHE A 356 -49.83 -3.61 -8.44
N ARG A 357 -49.27 -2.43 -8.69
CA ARG A 357 -48.05 -1.93 -8.05
C ARG A 357 -48.28 -0.49 -7.62
N PRO A 358 -47.86 -0.10 -6.41
CA PRO A 358 -48.09 1.25 -5.93
C PRO A 358 -47.26 2.26 -6.73
N ALA A 359 -47.80 3.46 -6.87
CA ALA A 359 -47.07 4.56 -7.52
C ALA A 359 -45.90 5.02 -6.64
N ARG A 360 -44.73 5.32 -7.24
CA ARG A 360 -43.56 5.92 -6.54
C ARG A 360 -43.76 7.41 -6.29
N ILE A 361 -44.56 7.73 -5.28
CA ILE A 361 -44.84 9.12 -4.88
C ILE A 361 -44.06 9.53 -3.63
N THR A 362 -43.56 8.55 -2.88
CA THR A 362 -42.84 8.80 -1.63
C THR A 362 -41.42 9.28 -1.96
N PRO A 363 -41.02 10.50 -1.55
CA PRO A 363 -39.71 11.03 -1.90
C PRO A 363 -38.57 10.17 -1.35
N LYS A 364 -37.63 9.77 -2.21
CA LYS A 364 -36.38 9.14 -1.77
C LYS A 364 -35.46 10.23 -1.18
N PRO A 365 -34.83 10.00 -0.01
CA PRO A 365 -33.91 10.97 0.58
C PRO A 365 -32.66 11.15 -0.31
N ILE A 366 -32.16 12.38 -0.36
CA ILE A 366 -30.95 12.75 -1.10
C ILE A 366 -29.98 13.44 -0.15
N VAL A 367 -28.75 12.92 -0.09
CA VAL A 367 -27.62 13.58 0.56
C VAL A 367 -27.12 14.71 -0.34
N GLN A 368 -27.43 15.93 0.04
CA GLN A 368 -27.18 17.14 -0.76
C GLN A 368 -25.69 17.47 -0.99
N GLY A 369 -24.77 16.86 -0.23
CA GLY A 369 -23.35 17.14 -0.33
C GLY A 369 -22.51 16.22 0.56
N PRO A 370 -21.18 16.25 0.41
CA PRO A 370 -20.30 15.36 1.14
C PRO A 370 -20.40 15.55 2.65
N GLN A 371 -20.13 14.47 3.37
CA GLN A 371 -20.05 14.43 4.83
C GLN A 371 -18.68 13.93 5.26
N THR A 372 -18.35 14.05 6.54
CA THR A 372 -17.20 13.33 7.10
C THR A 372 -17.68 12.12 7.91
N ALA A 373 -16.82 11.10 7.97
CA ALA A 373 -17.04 9.89 8.76
C ALA A 373 -15.70 9.41 9.33
N VAL A 374 -15.76 8.56 10.36
CA VAL A 374 -14.56 7.96 10.98
C VAL A 374 -14.38 6.55 10.45
N VAL A 375 -13.16 6.20 10.06
CA VAL A 375 -12.83 4.83 9.63
C VAL A 375 -12.83 3.89 10.83
N VAL A 376 -13.47 2.74 10.70
CA VAL A 376 -13.66 1.74 11.77
C VAL A 376 -13.38 0.31 11.29
N GLY A 377 -13.29 -0.61 12.23
CA GLY A 377 -12.96 -2.01 12.00
C GLY A 377 -12.84 -2.80 13.30
N PRO A 378 -12.35 -4.05 13.25
CA PRO A 378 -12.25 -4.92 14.42
C PRO A 378 -11.30 -4.39 15.49
N SER A 379 -11.63 -4.66 16.75
CA SER A 379 -10.76 -4.29 17.87
C SER A 379 -9.37 -4.95 17.76
N GLY A 380 -8.31 -4.18 18.05
CA GLY A 380 -6.92 -4.64 17.96
C GLY A 380 -6.28 -4.56 16.57
N GLU A 381 -7.01 -4.08 15.56
CA GLU A 381 -6.50 -3.75 14.24
C GLU A 381 -6.22 -2.23 14.10
N GLU A 382 -5.24 -1.86 13.27
CA GLU A 382 -5.03 -0.47 12.82
C GLU A 382 -5.59 -0.22 11.41
N ILE A 383 -5.70 -1.28 10.61
CA ILE A 383 -6.09 -1.24 9.20
C ILE A 383 -7.09 -2.37 8.96
N HIS A 384 -8.28 -2.02 8.50
CA HIS A 384 -9.30 -2.98 8.11
C HIS A 384 -9.76 -2.68 6.67
N THR A 385 -9.33 -3.52 5.74
CA THR A 385 -9.57 -3.35 4.30
C THR A 385 -9.84 -4.68 3.63
N ASP A 386 -10.53 -4.65 2.50
CA ASP A 386 -10.76 -5.81 1.64
C ASP A 386 -9.84 -5.82 0.39
N GLN A 387 -10.05 -6.80 -0.49
CA GLN A 387 -9.30 -6.99 -1.74
C GLN A 387 -9.42 -5.81 -2.74
N HIS A 388 -10.38 -4.91 -2.54
CA HIS A 388 -10.62 -3.74 -3.39
C HIS A 388 -10.11 -2.44 -2.74
N GLY A 389 -9.43 -2.51 -1.59
CA GLY A 389 -8.95 -1.33 -0.87
C GLY A 389 -10.08 -0.51 -0.23
N ARG A 390 -11.25 -1.14 0.03
CA ARG A 390 -12.40 -0.52 0.69
C ARG A 390 -12.21 -0.51 2.20
N VAL A 391 -12.85 0.43 2.88
CA VAL A 391 -12.85 0.49 4.36
C VAL A 391 -14.28 0.60 4.89
N LYS A 392 -14.47 0.39 6.19
CA LYS A 392 -15.75 0.60 6.86
C LYS A 392 -15.75 1.89 7.67
N LEU A 393 -16.92 2.48 7.86
CA LEU A 393 -17.10 3.82 8.39
C LEU A 393 -18.13 3.84 9.53
N GLN A 394 -17.92 4.76 10.45
CA GLN A 394 -18.93 5.25 11.38
C GLN A 394 -19.31 6.67 10.95
N PHE A 395 -20.56 6.88 10.54
CA PHE A 395 -21.10 8.20 10.30
C PHE A 395 -21.44 8.91 11.62
N HIS A 396 -21.32 10.23 11.66
CA HIS A 396 -21.57 11.02 12.88
C HIS A 396 -23.03 11.00 13.35
N TRP A 397 -23.97 10.80 12.41
CA TRP A 397 -25.40 10.70 12.69
C TRP A 397 -25.84 9.27 13.05
N ASP A 398 -24.98 8.27 12.86
CA ASP A 398 -25.32 6.89 13.21
C ASP A 398 -25.17 6.68 14.72
N ARG A 399 -26.31 6.47 15.37
CA ARG A 399 -26.45 6.28 16.82
C ARG A 399 -26.46 4.80 17.22
N TYR A 400 -26.59 3.89 16.25
CA TYR A 400 -26.78 2.45 16.46
C TYR A 400 -25.48 1.67 16.21
N GLY A 401 -24.60 2.19 15.36
CA GLY A 401 -23.26 1.66 15.15
C GLY A 401 -22.42 1.68 16.43
N LYS A 402 -21.60 0.64 16.59
CA LYS A 402 -20.74 0.44 17.77
C LYS A 402 -19.30 0.87 17.54
N LYS A 403 -19.01 1.56 16.43
CA LYS A 403 -17.66 1.93 15.98
C LYS A 403 -16.76 0.71 15.74
N ASP A 404 -17.35 -0.37 15.24
CA ASP A 404 -16.70 -1.64 14.93
C ASP A 404 -16.85 -2.03 13.45
N GLU A 405 -16.44 -3.24 13.08
CA GLU A 405 -16.55 -3.78 11.72
C GLU A 405 -17.99 -3.97 11.21
N ASN A 406 -19.02 -3.73 12.03
CA ASN A 406 -20.41 -3.85 11.65
C ASN A 406 -21.10 -2.49 11.46
N SER A 407 -20.36 -1.37 11.56
CA SER A 407 -20.94 -0.02 11.50
C SER A 407 -21.44 0.39 10.10
N SER A 408 -20.82 -0.11 9.04
CA SER A 408 -21.25 0.15 7.66
C SER A 408 -20.91 -1.00 6.69
N CYS A 409 -21.39 -0.86 5.46
CA CYS A 409 -20.90 -1.63 4.32
C CYS A 409 -19.44 -1.26 3.97
N TRP A 410 -18.87 -1.99 3.03
CA TRP A 410 -17.55 -1.68 2.48
C TRP A 410 -17.60 -0.49 1.52
N VAL A 411 -16.92 0.59 1.88
CA VAL A 411 -16.92 1.86 1.12
C VAL A 411 -15.64 1.99 0.30
N ARG A 412 -15.77 2.25 -1.01
CA ARG A 412 -14.61 2.48 -1.90
C ARG A 412 -13.89 3.77 -1.56
N VAL A 413 -12.57 3.76 -1.73
CA VAL A 413 -11.69 4.90 -1.45
C VAL A 413 -11.09 5.41 -2.73
N SER A 414 -11.37 6.67 -3.07
CA SER A 414 -10.69 7.40 -4.14
C SER A 414 -9.18 7.43 -3.89
N GLN A 415 -8.41 7.16 -4.93
CA GLN A 415 -6.96 7.14 -4.88
C GLN A 415 -6.38 8.27 -5.74
N LEU A 416 -5.12 8.65 -5.46
CA LEU A 416 -4.42 9.68 -6.22
C LEU A 416 -4.29 9.31 -7.71
N TRP A 417 -4.05 8.04 -8.01
CA TRP A 417 -3.94 7.51 -9.37
C TRP A 417 -4.25 6.02 -9.36
N ALA A 418 -5.16 5.53 -10.21
CA ALA A 418 -5.60 4.14 -10.20
C ALA A 418 -5.66 3.55 -11.60
N GLY A 419 -4.82 2.53 -11.86
CA GLY A 419 -4.77 1.76 -13.10
C GLY A 419 -4.86 0.25 -12.85
N LYS A 420 -4.79 -0.54 -13.93
CA LYS A 420 -4.89 -2.01 -13.86
C LYS A 420 -3.64 -2.62 -13.20
N ASN A 421 -3.69 -2.83 -11.88
CA ASN A 421 -2.58 -3.29 -11.02
C ASN A 421 -1.39 -2.31 -10.90
N TRP A 422 -1.62 -1.00 -11.06
CA TRP A 422 -0.61 0.04 -10.84
C TRP A 422 -1.28 1.34 -10.41
N GLY A 423 -0.55 2.23 -9.74
CA GLY A 423 -1.07 3.50 -9.24
C GLY A 423 -0.60 3.85 -7.82
N GLY A 424 -1.22 4.87 -7.22
CA GLY A 424 -1.01 5.23 -5.81
C GLY A 424 -2.04 4.57 -4.91
N ILE A 425 -1.62 4.09 -3.73
CA ILE A 425 -2.54 3.52 -2.75
C ILE A 425 -2.22 4.01 -1.34
N HIS A 426 -3.22 4.63 -0.70
CA HIS A 426 -3.15 5.07 0.68
C HIS A 426 -4.42 4.63 1.40
N ILE A 427 -4.39 3.47 2.06
CA ILE A 427 -5.58 2.94 2.73
C ILE A 427 -5.83 3.77 4.01
N PRO A 428 -7.03 4.40 4.17
CA PRO A 428 -7.39 5.07 5.41
C PRO A 428 -7.31 4.10 6.58
N ARG A 429 -6.72 4.53 7.69
CA ARG A 429 -6.58 3.72 8.90
C ARG A 429 -7.73 3.96 9.87
N MET A 430 -7.98 2.98 10.73
CA MET A 430 -8.99 3.11 11.78
C MET A 430 -8.73 4.35 12.65
N GLY A 431 -9.79 5.09 12.97
CA GLY A 431 -9.74 6.36 13.71
C GLY A 431 -9.46 7.60 12.85
N GLN A 432 -9.10 7.46 11.57
CA GLN A 432 -8.92 8.60 10.67
C GLN A 432 -10.26 9.13 10.17
N GLU A 433 -10.33 10.44 9.95
CA GLU A 433 -11.49 11.11 9.38
C GLU A 433 -11.37 11.21 7.85
N VAL A 434 -12.44 10.81 7.17
CA VAL A 434 -12.53 10.80 5.71
C VAL A 434 -13.74 11.60 5.23
N ILE A 435 -13.64 12.15 4.02
CA ILE A 435 -14.76 12.80 3.32
C ILE A 435 -15.48 11.73 2.50
N VAL A 436 -16.79 11.63 2.66
CA VAL A 436 -17.67 10.67 2.03
C VAL A 436 -18.67 11.43 1.15
N GLU A 437 -18.66 11.10 -0.14
CA GLU A 437 -19.70 11.45 -1.09
C GLU A 437 -20.67 10.28 -1.27
N PHE A 438 -21.80 10.56 -1.91
CA PHE A 438 -22.87 9.61 -2.15
C PHE A 438 -23.20 9.65 -3.64
N LEU A 439 -23.06 8.52 -4.34
CA LEU A 439 -23.27 8.45 -5.78
C LEU A 439 -24.73 8.79 -6.09
N GLU A 440 -24.99 9.74 -7.01
CA GLU A 440 -26.32 10.31 -7.28
C GLU A 440 -27.01 10.92 -6.04
N GLY A 441 -26.23 11.25 -5.00
CA GLY A 441 -26.74 11.70 -3.71
C GLY A 441 -27.46 10.61 -2.91
N ASP A 442 -27.40 9.34 -3.33
CA ASP A 442 -28.11 8.23 -2.69
C ASP A 442 -27.42 7.81 -1.38
N PRO A 443 -28.09 7.92 -0.21
CA PRO A 443 -27.54 7.48 1.08
C PRO A 443 -27.02 6.04 1.09
N ASP A 444 -27.55 5.18 0.22
CA ASP A 444 -27.19 3.76 0.13
C ASP A 444 -25.87 3.52 -0.63
N ARG A 445 -25.30 4.56 -1.26
CA ARG A 445 -24.13 4.43 -2.16
C ARG A 445 -22.96 5.34 -1.76
N PRO A 446 -22.38 5.16 -0.56
CA PRO A 446 -21.23 5.96 -0.13
C PRO A 446 -19.96 5.66 -0.93
N ILE A 447 -19.12 6.69 -1.11
CA ILE A 447 -17.77 6.61 -1.67
C ILE A 447 -16.87 7.64 -0.98
N ILE A 448 -15.67 7.24 -0.56
CA ILE A 448 -14.71 8.15 0.07
C ILE A 448 -13.95 8.92 -0.99
N THR A 449 -13.98 10.25 -0.94
CA THR A 449 -13.32 11.14 -1.92
C THR A 449 -12.19 11.97 -1.34
N GLY A 450 -12.02 11.99 -0.02
CA GLY A 450 -10.98 12.78 0.62
C GLY A 450 -10.60 12.33 2.03
N ARG A 451 -9.56 12.95 2.57
CA ARG A 451 -9.07 12.78 3.95
C ARG A 451 -8.82 14.15 4.55
N VAL A 452 -9.09 14.30 5.84
CA VAL A 452 -8.91 15.58 6.54
C VAL A 452 -8.17 15.37 7.86
N TYR A 453 -7.36 16.36 8.23
CA TYR A 453 -6.81 16.47 9.57
C TYR A 453 -7.82 17.15 10.50
N ASN A 454 -7.76 16.85 11.79
CA ASN A 454 -8.62 17.41 12.83
C ASN A 454 -7.84 17.65 14.13
N GLY A 455 -8.53 17.93 15.24
CA GLY A 455 -7.90 18.24 16.53
C GLY A 455 -7.12 17.08 17.17
N GLU A 456 -7.42 15.84 16.79
CA GLU A 456 -6.71 14.64 17.26
C GLU A 456 -5.72 14.14 16.20
N GLN A 457 -6.19 14.01 14.96
CA GLN A 457 -5.40 13.66 13.79
C GLN A 457 -4.78 14.94 13.21
N VAL A 458 -3.72 15.43 13.83
CA VAL A 458 -3.07 16.69 13.42
C VAL A 458 -2.16 16.53 12.20
N PRO A 459 -1.89 17.62 11.43
CA PRO A 459 -0.92 17.59 10.34
C PRO A 459 0.47 17.11 10.78
N PRO A 460 1.25 16.43 9.90
CA PRO A 460 2.53 15.83 10.24
C PRO A 460 3.62 16.84 10.57
N TYR A 461 3.48 18.08 10.09
CA TYR A 461 4.40 19.18 10.30
C TYR A 461 3.70 20.26 11.11
N ALA A 462 4.36 20.76 12.16
CA ALA A 462 3.76 21.76 13.04
C ALA A 462 3.38 23.03 12.26
N LEU A 463 2.09 23.33 12.18
CA LEU A 463 1.55 24.53 11.55
C LEU A 463 1.16 25.58 12.61
N PRO A 464 1.31 26.88 12.33
CA PRO A 464 1.70 27.49 11.05
C PRO A 464 3.22 27.65 10.83
N ALA A 465 4.07 27.20 11.77
CA ALA A 465 5.50 27.42 11.74
C ALA A 465 6.17 26.85 10.48
N ASN A 466 5.78 25.65 10.05
CA ASN A 466 6.36 24.93 8.92
C ASN A 466 5.48 24.99 7.66
N LYS A 467 4.88 26.15 7.37
CA LYS A 467 3.96 26.34 6.23
C LYS A 467 4.57 26.13 4.84
N THR A 468 5.90 26.08 4.73
CA THR A 468 6.65 25.83 3.49
C THR A 468 7.05 24.36 3.32
N GLN A 469 6.69 23.48 4.28
CA GLN A 469 6.94 22.05 4.17
C GLN A 469 5.76 21.33 3.52
N SER A 470 6.06 20.45 2.58
CA SER A 470 5.12 19.54 1.94
C SER A 470 5.71 18.13 1.87
N GLY A 471 4.88 17.09 1.83
CA GLY A 471 5.38 15.73 1.78
C GLY A 471 4.38 14.66 2.14
N ILE A 472 4.88 13.42 2.15
CA ILE A 472 4.15 12.23 2.56
C ILE A 472 4.92 11.58 3.71
N LYS A 473 4.26 11.44 4.85
CA LYS A 473 4.80 10.77 6.04
C LYS A 473 3.89 9.60 6.42
N SER A 474 4.46 8.41 6.45
CA SER A 474 3.78 7.18 6.84
C SER A 474 3.95 6.90 8.34
N ARG A 475 3.45 5.75 8.80
CA ARG A 475 3.61 5.25 10.17
C ARG A 475 3.75 3.73 10.11
N SER A 476 4.73 3.14 10.79
CA SER A 476 4.83 1.69 10.91
C SER A 476 3.55 1.10 11.50
N SER A 477 3.10 -0.04 11.01
CA SER A 477 1.88 -0.73 11.46
C SER A 477 2.19 -2.22 11.65
N LYS A 478 1.76 -2.88 12.73
CA LYS A 478 1.02 -2.34 13.90
C LYS A 478 1.96 -1.83 14.99
N GLY A 479 1.48 -0.92 15.84
CA GLY A 479 2.15 -0.47 17.07
C GLY A 479 3.28 0.54 16.84
N GLY A 480 3.32 1.20 15.68
CA GLY A 480 4.35 2.19 15.39
C GLY A 480 4.26 3.41 16.29
N SER A 481 5.35 3.76 16.96
CA SER A 481 5.44 5.00 17.73
C SER A 481 5.64 6.22 16.81
N GLY A 482 5.63 7.42 17.40
CA GLY A 482 5.97 8.68 16.73
C GLY A 482 7.31 8.68 15.97
N ALA A 483 8.25 7.82 16.38
CA ALA A 483 9.57 7.70 15.76
C ALA A 483 9.60 6.77 14.54
N ASN A 484 8.63 5.86 14.37
CA ASN A 484 8.69 4.81 13.35
C ASN A 484 7.91 5.22 12.10
N PHE A 485 8.59 5.64 11.03
CA PHE A 485 7.92 6.11 9.81
C PHE A 485 8.83 6.07 8.58
N ASN A 486 8.25 5.98 7.39
CA ASN A 486 8.91 6.39 6.14
C ASN A 486 8.41 7.77 5.72
N GLU A 487 9.28 8.62 5.18
CA GLU A 487 8.96 10.01 4.82
C GLU A 487 9.68 10.48 3.56
N ILE A 488 8.97 11.21 2.71
CA ILE A 488 9.54 12.09 1.67
C ILE A 488 8.98 13.49 1.94
N ARG A 489 9.86 14.45 2.23
CA ARG A 489 9.51 15.85 2.54
C ARG A 489 10.31 16.82 1.69
N MET A 490 9.62 17.82 1.15
CA MET A 490 10.18 18.97 0.45
C MET A 490 10.00 20.21 1.34
N GLU A 491 11.09 20.94 1.57
CA GLU A 491 11.11 22.24 2.25
C GLU A 491 11.41 23.32 1.22
N ASP A 492 10.46 24.26 1.05
CA ASP A 492 10.54 25.36 0.09
C ASP A 492 10.92 26.71 0.73
N LYS A 493 11.42 26.69 1.97
CA LYS A 493 11.94 27.89 2.63
C LYS A 493 13.20 28.39 1.93
N LYS A 494 13.07 29.53 1.25
CA LYS A 494 14.16 30.18 0.50
C LYS A 494 15.46 30.31 1.30
N GLY A 495 16.56 29.80 0.74
CA GLY A 495 17.89 29.79 1.36
C GLY A 495 18.09 28.68 2.40
N SER A 496 17.13 27.78 2.54
CA SER A 496 17.14 26.62 3.44
C SER A 496 16.34 25.45 2.85
N GLU A 497 16.26 25.38 1.52
CA GLU A 497 15.54 24.34 0.80
C GLU A 497 16.13 22.96 1.10
N GLN A 498 15.27 21.95 1.25
CA GLN A 498 15.70 20.59 1.58
C GLN A 498 14.76 19.55 0.98
N LEU A 499 15.34 18.51 0.38
CA LEU A 499 14.68 17.23 0.18
C LEU A 499 15.13 16.27 1.29
N TYR A 500 14.18 15.73 2.04
CA TYR A 500 14.42 14.76 3.11
C TYR A 500 13.76 13.43 2.75
N ILE A 501 14.56 12.37 2.63
CA ILE A 501 14.11 11.00 2.40
C ILE A 501 14.53 10.17 3.60
N HIS A 502 13.55 9.51 4.24
CA HIS A 502 13.77 8.66 5.39
C HIS A 502 13.10 7.31 5.20
N ALA A 503 13.90 6.25 5.31
CA ALA A 503 13.43 4.87 5.35
C ALA A 503 13.63 4.31 6.76
N GLU A 504 12.55 3.82 7.37
CA GLU A 504 12.59 3.26 8.75
C GLU A 504 13.49 2.03 8.85
N LYS A 505 13.63 1.26 7.76
CA LYS A 505 14.33 -0.03 7.76
C LYS A 505 15.28 -0.19 6.57
N ASN A 506 14.76 -0.66 5.43
CA ASN A 506 15.54 -0.85 4.22
C ASN A 506 15.16 0.23 3.20
N GLN A 507 16.14 0.73 2.46
CA GLN A 507 15.94 1.53 1.27
C GLN A 507 16.58 0.80 0.09
N ASP A 508 15.74 0.30 -0.81
CA ASP A 508 16.19 -0.37 -2.05
C ASP A 508 15.96 0.59 -3.22
N ASN A 509 17.01 0.92 -3.96
CA ASN A 509 16.96 1.75 -5.17
C ASN A 509 17.40 0.89 -6.37
N ILE A 510 16.53 0.77 -7.38
CA ILE A 510 16.77 -0.05 -8.58
C ILE A 510 16.62 0.87 -9.80
N VAL A 511 17.72 1.02 -10.55
CA VAL A 511 17.77 1.82 -11.77
C VAL A 511 18.08 0.89 -12.94
N GLU A 512 17.15 0.79 -13.89
CA GLU A 512 17.23 -0.17 -15.00
C GLU A 512 18.23 0.23 -16.10
N ASN A 513 18.70 1.47 -16.12
CA ASN A 513 19.65 1.97 -17.11
C ASN A 513 20.73 2.84 -16.46
N ASP A 514 20.58 4.16 -16.51
CA ASP A 514 21.61 5.10 -16.04
C ASP A 514 21.16 5.83 -14.77
N GLU A 515 22.01 5.79 -13.72
CA GLU A 515 21.89 6.65 -12.53
C GLU A 515 22.90 7.80 -12.65
N THR A 516 22.43 9.04 -12.51
CA THR A 516 23.29 10.24 -12.49
C THR A 516 23.10 11.01 -11.20
N THR A 517 24.20 11.34 -10.52
CA THR A 517 24.20 12.18 -9.31
C THR A 517 25.12 13.37 -9.50
N GLU A 518 24.58 14.58 -9.37
CA GLU A 518 25.34 15.84 -9.39
C GLU A 518 25.15 16.59 -8.07
N VAL A 519 26.25 16.94 -7.41
CA VAL A 519 26.24 17.67 -6.13
C VAL A 519 27.01 18.97 -6.31
N GLY A 520 26.31 20.11 -6.23
CA GLY A 520 26.91 21.42 -6.49
C GLY A 520 27.88 21.93 -5.40
N ARG A 521 27.93 21.27 -4.23
CA ARG A 521 28.81 21.65 -3.12
C ARG A 521 29.38 20.42 -2.41
N ASP A 522 28.85 20.07 -1.23
CA ASP A 522 29.43 19.04 -0.35
C ASP A 522 28.53 17.80 -0.31
N ARG A 523 29.13 16.60 -0.43
CA ARG A 523 28.47 15.29 -0.17
C ARG A 523 29.12 14.67 1.07
N THR A 524 28.31 14.20 2.02
CA THR A 524 28.75 13.43 3.18
C THR A 524 27.99 12.11 3.22
N GLU A 525 28.73 11.01 3.35
CA GLU A 525 28.20 9.65 3.42
C GLU A 525 28.70 8.97 4.69
N HIS A 526 27.80 8.31 5.42
CA HIS A 526 28.14 7.57 6.63
C HIS A 526 27.48 6.20 6.60
N VAL A 527 28.30 5.15 6.45
CA VAL A 527 27.85 3.76 6.49
C VAL A 527 28.24 3.17 7.85
N GLY A 528 27.26 2.85 8.69
CA GLY A 528 27.50 2.38 10.06
C GLY A 528 28.07 0.95 10.19
N ARG A 529 28.11 0.18 9.09
CA ARG A 529 28.66 -1.18 9.05
C ARG A 529 29.53 -1.40 7.82
N ASN A 530 28.99 -2.05 6.79
CA ASN A 530 29.74 -2.50 5.62
C ASN A 530 29.24 -1.78 4.38
N GLU A 531 30.17 -1.32 3.56
CA GLU A 531 29.93 -0.86 2.20
C GLU A 531 30.56 -1.87 1.22
N LYS A 532 29.82 -2.26 0.19
CA LYS A 532 30.32 -3.12 -0.90
C LYS A 532 30.03 -2.43 -2.22
N ILE A 533 31.09 -2.10 -2.95
CA ILE A 533 31.01 -1.52 -4.29
C ILE A 533 31.52 -2.57 -5.28
N THR A 534 30.81 -2.77 -6.38
CA THR A 534 31.22 -3.64 -7.49
C THR A 534 31.09 -2.84 -8.78
N ILE A 535 32.18 -2.75 -9.54
CA ILE A 535 32.22 -2.09 -10.84
C ILE A 535 32.65 -3.16 -11.85
N ASP A 536 31.76 -3.51 -12.78
CA ASP A 536 32.00 -4.60 -13.71
C ASP A 536 32.92 -4.22 -14.89
N ASN A 537 32.93 -2.94 -15.27
CA ASN A 537 33.76 -2.42 -16.34
C ASN A 537 34.79 -1.42 -15.78
N ASP A 538 34.57 -0.12 -15.98
CA ASP A 538 35.57 0.91 -15.67
C ASP A 538 35.14 1.78 -14.48
N ARG A 539 36.08 2.05 -13.57
CA ARG A 539 35.98 3.13 -12.57
C ARG A 539 37.04 4.18 -12.88
N THR A 540 36.62 5.43 -13.06
CA THR A 540 37.51 6.60 -13.14
C THR A 540 37.26 7.49 -11.93
N GLU A 541 38.32 7.86 -11.22
CA GLU A 541 38.26 8.77 -10.07
C GLU A 541 39.25 9.92 -10.26
N LYS A 542 38.80 11.15 -9.98
CA LYS A 542 39.62 12.35 -10.07
C LYS A 542 39.46 13.19 -8.81
N VAL A 543 40.52 13.30 -8.03
CA VAL A 543 40.58 14.16 -6.84
C VAL A 543 41.39 15.41 -7.17
N GLY A 544 40.78 16.59 -7.02
CA GLY A 544 41.37 17.85 -7.48
C GLY A 544 42.44 18.45 -6.56
N VAL A 545 42.41 18.14 -5.26
CA VAL A 545 43.31 18.75 -4.26
C VAL A 545 43.99 17.68 -3.40
N ASN A 546 43.26 17.06 -2.47
CA ASN A 546 43.79 16.09 -1.51
C ASN A 546 42.86 14.90 -1.36
N GLU A 547 43.44 13.71 -1.22
CA GLU A 547 42.77 12.48 -0.78
C GLU A 547 43.41 12.01 0.53
N THR A 548 42.60 11.49 1.46
CA THR A 548 43.11 10.87 2.70
C THR A 548 42.35 9.59 2.97
N ILE A 549 43.07 8.47 2.98
CA ILE A 549 42.52 7.13 3.25
C ILE A 549 43.12 6.61 4.56
N THR A 550 42.25 6.21 5.50
CA THR A 550 42.67 5.56 6.76
C THR A 550 42.07 4.17 6.83
N ILE A 551 42.92 3.14 6.96
CA ILE A 551 42.49 1.74 7.12
C ILE A 551 42.92 1.26 8.51
N GLY A 552 41.97 0.79 9.32
CA GLY A 552 42.23 0.40 10.71
C GLY A 552 42.88 -0.98 10.91
N ASN A 553 42.81 -1.87 9.91
CA ASN A 553 43.37 -3.22 9.99
C ASN A 553 44.16 -3.57 8.72
N ASN A 554 43.52 -4.18 7.71
CA ASN A 554 44.18 -4.67 6.51
C ASN A 554 43.67 -3.97 5.24
N ARG A 555 44.59 -3.63 4.33
CA ARG A 555 44.30 -3.31 2.92
C ARG A 555 44.91 -4.41 2.06
N THR A 556 44.12 -4.99 1.16
CA THR A 556 44.57 -5.95 0.15
C THR A 556 44.28 -5.38 -1.23
N GLU A 557 45.28 -5.32 -2.09
CA GLU A 557 45.17 -4.81 -3.46
C GLU A 557 45.70 -5.86 -4.44
N LYS A 558 44.95 -6.10 -5.51
CA LYS A 558 45.32 -7.06 -6.57
C LYS A 558 45.07 -6.42 -7.91
N VAL A 559 46.16 -6.20 -8.67
CA VAL A 559 46.11 -5.66 -10.02
C VAL A 559 46.38 -6.79 -11.02
N GLY A 560 45.49 -6.95 -12.01
CA GLY A 560 45.52 -8.11 -12.91
C GLY A 560 46.53 -8.03 -14.06
N VAL A 561 46.82 -6.81 -14.55
CA VAL A 561 47.73 -6.59 -15.69
C VAL A 561 48.84 -5.62 -15.30
N ASN A 562 48.55 -4.31 -15.24
CA ASN A 562 49.53 -3.25 -14.99
C ASN A 562 49.05 -2.28 -13.91
N GLU A 563 49.98 -1.80 -13.09
CA GLU A 563 49.81 -0.69 -12.15
C GLU A 563 50.87 0.39 -12.49
N ASP A 564 50.43 1.61 -12.78
CA ASP A 564 51.31 2.75 -13.07
C ASP A 564 51.13 3.84 -12.00
N ILE A 565 52.19 4.13 -11.23
CA ILE A 565 52.19 5.15 -10.18
C ILE A 565 53.19 6.26 -10.54
N THR A 566 52.70 7.49 -10.72
CA THR A 566 53.55 8.68 -10.94
C THR A 566 53.43 9.63 -9.75
N ILE A 567 54.56 10.12 -9.24
CA ILE A 567 54.62 11.00 -8.05
C ILE A 567 55.40 12.25 -8.44
N GLY A 568 54.75 13.41 -8.40
CA GLY A 568 55.33 14.66 -8.90
C GLY A 568 56.38 15.30 -7.98
N ALA A 569 56.43 14.92 -6.70
CA ALA A 569 57.38 15.46 -5.72
C ALA A 569 57.99 14.36 -4.85
N ASN A 570 57.38 14.04 -3.71
CA ASN A 570 57.96 13.13 -2.71
C ASN A 570 57.06 11.94 -2.42
N ARG A 571 57.64 10.73 -2.33
CA ARG A 571 57.04 9.54 -1.72
C ARG A 571 57.78 9.23 -0.42
N THR A 572 57.07 9.09 0.69
CA THR A 572 57.62 8.55 1.94
C THR A 572 56.89 7.27 2.29
N GLU A 573 57.64 6.19 2.48
CA GLU A 573 57.11 4.87 2.82
C GLU A 573 57.76 4.38 4.11
N LYS A 574 56.94 3.95 5.07
CA LYS A 574 57.40 3.47 6.38
C LYS A 574 56.76 2.12 6.67
N VAL A 575 57.59 1.08 6.75
CA VAL A 575 57.19 -0.28 7.12
C VAL A 575 57.79 -0.61 8.49
N VAL A 576 56.96 -0.99 9.45
CA VAL A 576 57.39 -1.16 10.86
C VAL A 576 58.01 -2.53 11.13
N VAL A 577 57.50 -3.58 10.50
CA VAL A 577 57.90 -4.96 10.77
C VAL A 577 58.66 -5.53 9.58
N ASN A 578 57.95 -5.88 8.49
CA ASN A 578 58.54 -6.58 7.34
C ASN A 578 57.98 -6.04 6.02
N GLU A 579 58.83 -5.96 4.99
CA GLU A 579 58.46 -5.76 3.59
C GLU A 579 59.01 -6.94 2.77
N THR A 580 58.18 -7.55 1.92
CA THR A 580 58.59 -8.62 0.99
C THR A 580 58.19 -8.24 -0.42
N ILE A 581 59.17 -8.16 -1.33
CA ILE A 581 58.95 -7.89 -2.76
C ILE A 581 59.43 -9.11 -3.56
N THR A 582 58.55 -9.71 -4.33
CA THR A 582 58.85 -10.82 -5.25
C THR A 582 58.61 -10.38 -6.69
N ILE A 583 59.61 -10.53 -7.55
CA ILE A 583 59.51 -10.20 -8.99
C ILE A 583 59.78 -11.45 -9.82
N GLY A 584 58.84 -11.82 -10.69
CA GLY A 584 58.93 -13.07 -11.47
C GLY A 584 59.84 -13.02 -12.70
N ALA A 585 60.11 -11.82 -13.25
CA ALA A 585 60.91 -11.66 -14.48
C ALA A 585 62.03 -10.61 -14.33
N ASN A 586 61.70 -9.32 -14.39
CA ASN A 586 62.70 -8.25 -14.36
C ASN A 586 62.27 -7.12 -13.42
N ARG A 587 63.22 -6.59 -12.65
CA ARG A 587 63.11 -5.33 -11.92
C ARG A 587 64.20 -4.38 -12.41
N SER A 588 63.82 -3.24 -12.98
CA SER A 588 64.74 -2.13 -13.29
C SER A 588 64.60 -1.02 -12.25
N LYS A 589 65.72 -0.50 -11.76
CA LYS A 589 65.77 0.66 -10.86
C LYS A 589 66.75 1.68 -11.44
N SER A 590 66.27 2.89 -11.68
CA SER A 590 67.09 4.03 -12.13
C SER A 590 66.97 5.16 -11.11
N VAL A 591 68.11 5.72 -10.69
CA VAL A 591 68.18 6.81 -9.70
C VAL A 591 68.99 7.94 -10.32
N GLY A 592 68.36 9.12 -10.48
CA GLY A 592 68.97 10.24 -11.21
C GLY A 592 70.05 11.03 -10.45
N ALA A 593 70.11 10.92 -9.12
CA ALA A 593 71.07 11.66 -8.29
C ALA A 593 71.82 10.74 -7.32
N SER A 594 71.20 10.36 -6.20
CA SER A 594 71.84 9.56 -5.16
C SER A 594 70.91 8.48 -4.62
N GLU A 595 71.44 7.28 -4.43
CA GLU A 595 70.80 6.21 -3.67
C GLU A 595 71.60 5.96 -2.38
N THR A 596 70.93 5.88 -1.24
CA THR A 596 71.54 5.47 0.03
C THR A 596 70.81 4.27 0.58
N VAL A 597 71.54 3.20 0.89
CA VAL A 597 71.02 1.99 1.52
C VAL A 597 71.79 1.75 2.80
N SER A 598 71.11 1.86 3.94
CA SER A 598 71.67 1.59 5.27
C SER A 598 71.08 0.31 5.84
N VAL A 599 71.94 -0.63 6.25
CA VAL A 599 71.52 -1.91 6.85
C VAL A 599 72.26 -2.09 8.17
N ALA A 600 71.52 -2.22 9.28
CA ALA A 600 72.09 -2.18 10.63
C ALA A 600 72.73 -3.51 11.07
N LEU A 601 72.23 -4.65 10.58
CA LEU A 601 72.68 -5.99 11.01
C LEU A 601 73.38 -6.73 9.86
N GLN A 602 72.62 -7.16 8.86
CA GLN A 602 73.13 -8.01 7.79
C GLN A 602 72.45 -7.69 6.47
N ARG A 603 73.27 -7.56 5.42
CA ARG A 603 72.82 -7.53 4.02
C ARG A 603 73.39 -8.74 3.30
N THR A 604 72.53 -9.60 2.77
CA THR A 604 72.92 -10.72 1.90
C THR A 604 72.60 -10.35 0.46
N HIS A 605 73.59 -10.40 -0.43
CA HIS A 605 73.42 -10.25 -1.87
C HIS A 605 73.83 -11.55 -2.54
N THR A 606 72.92 -12.15 -3.32
CA THR A 606 73.16 -13.43 -4.01
C THR A 606 72.78 -13.28 -5.46
N VAL A 607 73.70 -13.62 -6.36
CA VAL A 607 73.50 -13.53 -7.81
C VAL A 607 73.74 -14.90 -8.43
N GLY A 608 72.75 -15.42 -9.17
CA GLY A 608 72.76 -16.81 -9.64
C GLY A 608 73.54 -17.06 -10.93
N ILE A 609 73.65 -16.07 -11.81
CA ILE A 609 74.31 -16.22 -13.13
C ILE A 609 75.48 -15.26 -13.27
N ASN A 610 75.22 -13.95 -13.28
CA ASN A 610 76.23 -12.93 -13.49
C ASN A 610 75.85 -11.62 -12.77
N GLU A 611 76.83 -11.00 -12.12
CA GLU A 611 76.75 -9.65 -11.58
C GLU A 611 77.72 -8.76 -12.35
N THR A 612 77.22 -7.67 -12.94
CA THR A 612 78.06 -6.65 -13.58
C THR A 612 77.93 -5.34 -12.80
N ILE A 613 79.04 -4.88 -12.22
CA ILE A 613 79.13 -3.58 -11.55
C ILE A 613 79.92 -2.63 -12.46
N GLY A 614 79.23 -1.67 -13.09
CA GLY A 614 79.85 -0.61 -13.87
C GLY A 614 80.02 0.66 -13.03
N VAL A 615 81.24 1.15 -12.89
CA VAL A 615 81.54 2.36 -12.10
C VAL A 615 82.19 3.42 -12.99
N GLY A 616 81.56 4.59 -13.11
CA GLY A 616 81.99 5.64 -14.05
C GLY A 616 83.09 6.58 -13.54
N ALA A 617 83.19 6.80 -12.22
CA ALA A 617 84.16 7.72 -11.64
C ALA A 617 85.08 7.02 -10.63
N ALA A 618 84.52 6.59 -9.49
CA ALA A 618 85.28 5.94 -8.43
C ALA A 618 84.40 4.93 -7.68
N GLN A 619 84.98 3.78 -7.33
CA GLN A 619 84.40 2.81 -6.39
C GLN A 619 85.26 2.79 -5.14
N GLU A 620 84.67 3.06 -3.98
CA GLU A 620 85.34 2.92 -2.68
C GLU A 620 84.68 1.78 -1.89
N ILE A 621 85.48 0.82 -1.45
CA ILE A 621 85.02 -0.30 -0.61
C ILE A 621 85.75 -0.19 0.72
N GLY A 622 85.07 0.37 1.73
CA GLY A 622 85.57 0.45 3.10
C GLY A 622 85.11 -0.76 3.92
N ILE A 623 86.04 -1.48 4.55
CA ILE A 623 85.74 -2.68 5.35
C ILE A 623 86.32 -2.51 6.74
N GLY A 624 85.45 -2.52 7.75
CA GLY A 624 85.83 -2.18 9.12
C GLY A 624 86.47 -3.31 9.93
N ALA A 625 86.26 -4.58 9.57
CA ALA A 625 86.77 -5.72 10.33
C ALA A 625 87.46 -6.76 9.45
N PHE A 626 86.74 -7.37 8.51
CA PHE A 626 87.23 -8.51 7.74
C PHE A 626 86.59 -8.56 6.34
N GLN A 627 87.40 -8.83 5.33
CA GLN A 627 86.97 -9.17 3.98
C GLN A 627 87.52 -10.54 3.60
N ALA A 628 86.63 -11.44 3.11
CA ALA A 628 87.04 -12.65 2.41
C ALA A 628 86.50 -12.60 0.99
N VAL A 629 87.37 -12.88 0.02
CA VAL A 629 87.00 -13.06 -1.38
C VAL A 629 87.38 -14.49 -1.76
N ALA A 630 86.38 -15.36 -1.94
CA ALA A 630 86.57 -16.73 -2.38
C ALA A 630 86.11 -16.86 -3.83
N ILE A 631 86.94 -17.44 -4.69
CA ILE A 631 86.71 -17.49 -6.14
C ILE A 631 86.81 -18.93 -6.61
N GLY A 632 85.73 -19.43 -7.21
CA GLY A 632 85.59 -20.87 -7.52
C GLY A 632 86.28 -21.35 -8.79
N ALA A 633 86.50 -20.47 -9.79
CA ALA A 633 87.07 -20.85 -11.08
C ALA A 633 88.36 -20.08 -11.39
N TYR A 634 88.25 -18.79 -11.72
CA TYR A 634 89.39 -17.93 -11.99
C TYR A 634 89.07 -16.48 -11.65
N GLN A 635 90.10 -15.71 -11.28
CA GLN A 635 90.04 -14.26 -11.12
C GLN A 635 90.99 -13.62 -12.12
N THR A 636 90.55 -12.53 -12.76
CA THR A 636 91.44 -11.69 -13.56
C THR A 636 91.32 -10.25 -13.06
N VAL A 637 92.47 -9.65 -12.74
CA VAL A 637 92.57 -8.25 -12.34
C VAL A 637 93.38 -7.52 -13.40
N ASN A 638 92.71 -6.72 -14.22
CA ASN A 638 93.36 -5.86 -15.22
C ASN A 638 93.40 -4.43 -14.68
N VAL A 639 94.60 -3.87 -14.51
CA VAL A 639 94.78 -2.50 -14.02
C VAL A 639 95.39 -1.64 -15.11
N GLY A 640 94.68 -0.59 -15.54
CA GLY A 640 95.05 0.19 -16.73
C GLY A 640 96.12 1.27 -16.51
N ALA A 641 96.33 1.74 -15.28
CA ALA A 641 97.30 2.80 -14.98
C ALA A 641 98.35 2.34 -13.97
N TYR A 642 97.99 2.23 -12.69
CA TYR A 642 98.88 1.73 -11.65
C TYR A 642 98.08 0.92 -10.62
N GLN A 643 98.70 -0.13 -10.09
CA GLN A 643 98.18 -0.89 -8.95
C GLN A 643 99.14 -0.67 -7.78
N SER A 644 98.60 -0.27 -6.62
CA SER A 644 99.35 -0.20 -5.36
C SER A 644 98.72 -1.16 -4.36
N VAL A 645 99.55 -2.01 -3.77
CA VAL A 645 99.16 -2.94 -2.70
C VAL A 645 99.98 -2.58 -1.48
N ASN A 646 99.34 -1.94 -0.49
CA ASN A 646 99.97 -1.60 0.78
C ASN A 646 99.43 -2.55 1.85
N VAL A 647 100.29 -3.42 2.39
CA VAL A 647 99.91 -4.38 3.44
C VAL A 647 100.57 -3.96 4.74
N GLY A 648 99.77 -3.68 5.78
CA GLY A 648 100.26 -3.13 7.05
C GLY A 648 100.90 -4.15 8.00
N ALA A 649 100.69 -5.45 7.79
CA ALA A 649 101.25 -6.52 8.62
C ALA A 649 101.97 -7.57 7.76
N ASN A 650 101.28 -8.65 7.39
CA ASN A 650 101.88 -9.73 6.61
C ASN A 650 101.13 -9.92 5.29
N GLN A 651 101.88 -10.05 4.20
CA GLN A 651 101.37 -10.54 2.91
C GLN A 651 101.90 -11.96 2.70
N SER A 652 101.01 -12.95 2.61
CA SER A 652 101.35 -14.31 2.18
C SER A 652 100.80 -14.55 0.78
N THR A 653 101.63 -15.13 -0.09
CA THR A 653 101.21 -15.55 -1.43
C THR A 653 101.53 -17.04 -1.57
N ASP A 654 100.51 -17.88 -1.46
CA ASP A 654 100.63 -19.32 -1.64
C ASP A 654 100.09 -19.70 -3.03
N VAL A 655 100.96 -20.23 -3.91
CA VAL A 655 100.61 -20.63 -5.27
C VAL A 655 100.78 -22.13 -5.42
N GLY A 656 99.68 -22.86 -5.65
CA GLY A 656 99.69 -24.34 -5.68
C GLY A 656 100.22 -24.97 -6.96
N ALA A 657 100.43 -24.21 -8.03
CA ALA A 657 100.95 -24.72 -9.31
C ALA A 657 102.12 -23.85 -9.81
N ASN A 658 101.86 -22.93 -10.75
CA ASN A 658 102.89 -22.08 -11.34
C ASN A 658 102.62 -20.61 -11.00
N GLN A 659 103.62 -19.92 -10.45
CA GLN A 659 103.65 -18.47 -10.40
C GLN A 659 104.53 -17.97 -11.55
N SER A 660 103.98 -17.15 -12.44
CA SER A 660 104.76 -16.48 -13.50
C SER A 660 104.71 -14.98 -13.26
N LEU A 661 105.88 -14.36 -13.15
CA LEU A 661 106.05 -12.91 -13.05
C LEU A 661 106.77 -12.43 -14.30
N SER A 662 106.13 -11.55 -15.07
CA SER A 662 106.73 -10.87 -16.21
C SER A 662 106.68 -9.37 -15.97
N VAL A 663 107.84 -8.73 -15.91
CA VAL A 663 107.98 -7.29 -15.70
C VAL A 663 108.56 -6.68 -16.97
N GLY A 664 107.78 -5.87 -17.68
CA GLY A 664 108.22 -5.22 -18.93
C GLY A 664 109.18 -4.04 -18.73
N GLY A 665 109.21 -3.50 -17.50
CA GLY A 665 110.14 -2.44 -17.09
C GLY A 665 111.16 -2.95 -16.08
N ASN A 666 111.46 -2.14 -15.06
CA ASN A 666 112.40 -2.51 -14.01
C ASN A 666 111.67 -3.25 -12.87
N GLN A 667 112.21 -4.38 -12.44
CA GLN A 667 111.86 -4.99 -11.15
C GLN A 667 112.87 -4.50 -10.10
N SER A 668 112.38 -3.93 -9.01
CA SER A 668 113.19 -3.53 -7.85
C SER A 668 112.62 -4.20 -6.62
N GLU A 669 113.48 -4.92 -5.90
CA GLU A 669 113.14 -5.55 -4.62
C GLU A 669 114.07 -4.98 -3.56
N ALA A 670 113.49 -4.40 -2.52
CA ALA A 670 114.22 -3.84 -1.39
C ALA A 670 113.73 -4.53 -0.11
N VAL A 671 114.60 -5.33 0.51
CA VAL A 671 114.30 -6.06 1.74
C VAL A 671 115.17 -5.47 2.84
N SER A 672 114.54 -4.86 3.86
CA SER A 672 115.26 -4.29 5.02
C SER A 672 115.65 -5.34 6.07
N GLY A 673 114.93 -6.46 6.10
CA GLY A 673 115.24 -7.64 6.90
C GLY A 673 116.02 -8.69 6.12
N ASN A 674 115.76 -9.96 6.41
CA ASN A 674 116.41 -11.07 5.72
C ASN A 674 115.62 -11.43 4.44
N ALA A 675 116.32 -11.52 3.31
CA ALA A 675 115.81 -12.17 2.11
C ALA A 675 116.34 -13.61 2.06
N SER A 676 115.44 -14.60 1.97
CA SER A 676 115.80 -16.02 1.80
C SER A 676 115.12 -16.59 0.57
N LYS A 677 115.89 -17.19 -0.33
CA LYS A 677 115.39 -17.92 -1.48
C LYS A 677 115.81 -19.37 -1.35
N ASN A 678 114.84 -20.26 -1.19
CA ASN A 678 115.05 -21.71 -1.21
C ASN A 678 114.44 -22.26 -2.50
N VAL A 679 115.22 -23.00 -3.27
CA VAL A 679 114.78 -23.67 -4.49
C VAL A 679 115.19 -25.14 -4.36
N ASP A 680 114.20 -26.03 -4.31
CA ASP A 680 114.46 -27.48 -4.17
C ASP A 680 114.89 -28.13 -5.51
N GLY A 681 114.50 -27.49 -6.62
CA GLY A 681 114.97 -27.82 -7.97
C GLY A 681 116.14 -26.94 -8.42
N ASP A 682 116.23 -26.70 -9.73
CA ASP A 682 117.29 -25.87 -10.29
C ASP A 682 116.98 -24.38 -10.13
N ASP A 683 117.92 -23.62 -9.54
CA ASP A 683 117.91 -22.16 -9.63
C ASP A 683 118.90 -21.70 -10.71
N ALA A 684 118.36 -21.15 -11.80
CA ALA A 684 119.15 -20.67 -12.93
C ALA A 684 119.15 -19.13 -12.97
N LEU A 685 120.31 -18.52 -12.66
CA LEU A 685 120.51 -17.09 -12.80
C LEU A 685 121.23 -16.78 -14.12
N LYS A 686 120.51 -16.23 -15.10
CA LYS A 686 121.09 -15.74 -16.35
C LYS A 686 121.03 -14.23 -16.40
N VAL A 687 122.18 -13.57 -16.35
CA VAL A 687 122.29 -12.11 -16.46
C VAL A 687 122.92 -11.74 -17.79
N GLY A 688 122.19 -11.01 -18.64
CA GLY A 688 122.61 -10.71 -20.02
C GLY A 688 123.71 -9.65 -20.14
N LYS A 689 124.05 -8.95 -19.05
CA LYS A 689 125.14 -7.96 -18.99
C LYS A 689 126.03 -8.26 -17.79
N THR A 690 125.94 -7.48 -16.72
CA THR A 690 126.81 -7.57 -15.57
C THR A 690 126.05 -8.16 -14.39
N LEU A 691 126.56 -9.25 -13.83
CA LEU A 691 126.17 -9.73 -12.50
C LEU A 691 127.16 -9.15 -11.48
N VAL A 692 126.66 -8.31 -10.59
CA VAL A 692 127.42 -7.84 -9.41
C VAL A 692 126.81 -8.53 -8.20
N ILE A 693 127.62 -9.34 -7.52
CA ILE A 693 127.30 -9.84 -6.18
C ILE A 693 128.21 -9.07 -5.23
N ASP A 694 127.70 -7.97 -4.71
CA ASP A 694 128.38 -7.14 -3.72
C ASP A 694 127.84 -7.52 -2.34
N VAL A 695 128.74 -7.99 -1.46
CA VAL A 695 128.39 -8.35 -0.07
C VAL A 695 129.35 -7.68 0.89
N ALA A 696 128.81 -7.22 2.02
CA ALA A 696 129.58 -6.40 2.96
C ALA A 696 130.54 -7.20 3.85
N ASP A 697 130.26 -8.47 4.16
CA ASP A 697 131.02 -9.23 5.16
C ASP A 697 131.72 -10.47 4.61
N SER A 698 130.96 -11.43 4.07
CA SER A 698 131.53 -12.59 3.40
C SER A 698 130.58 -13.18 2.38
N ILE A 699 131.14 -13.66 1.28
CA ILE A 699 130.45 -14.56 0.36
C ILE A 699 131.07 -15.95 0.47
N THR A 700 130.21 -16.95 0.62
CA THR A 700 130.60 -18.35 0.59
C THR A 700 129.84 -19.04 -0.51
N ILE A 701 130.56 -19.48 -1.53
CA ILE A 701 130.05 -20.41 -2.53
C ILE A 701 130.40 -21.80 -2.03
N LYS A 702 129.40 -22.60 -1.69
CA LYS A 702 129.59 -23.92 -1.09
C LYS A 702 128.88 -24.99 -1.92
N THR A 703 129.61 -26.05 -2.22
CA THR A 703 129.09 -27.25 -2.87
C THR A 703 129.52 -28.46 -2.03
N GLY A 704 128.60 -29.02 -1.25
CA GLY A 704 128.92 -30.06 -0.27
C GLY A 704 130.00 -29.61 0.72
N SER A 705 131.11 -30.34 0.80
CA SER A 705 132.25 -30.02 1.68
C SER A 705 133.27 -29.05 1.06
N ALA A 706 133.12 -28.70 -0.23
CA ALA A 706 133.98 -27.74 -0.91
C ALA A 706 133.43 -26.31 -0.77
N SER A 707 134.31 -25.33 -0.62
CA SER A 707 133.88 -23.92 -0.60
C SER A 707 134.94 -22.96 -1.10
N ILE A 708 134.46 -21.90 -1.72
CA ILE A 708 135.22 -20.67 -1.95
C ILE A 708 134.59 -19.62 -1.05
N THR A 709 135.35 -19.17 -0.06
CA THR A 709 134.92 -18.10 0.83
C THR A 709 135.78 -16.88 0.60
N MET A 710 135.13 -15.77 0.26
CA MET A 710 135.77 -14.45 0.20
C MET A 710 135.25 -13.62 1.36
N LYS A 711 136.16 -13.07 2.14
CA LYS A 711 135.84 -12.18 3.27
C LYS A 711 136.17 -10.74 2.92
N LYS A 712 135.51 -9.79 3.60
CA LYS A 712 135.73 -8.35 3.41
C LYS A 712 137.17 -7.89 3.65
N ASP A 713 137.95 -8.63 4.43
CA ASP A 713 139.37 -8.33 4.69
C ASP A 713 140.29 -8.72 3.53
N GLY A 714 139.73 -9.18 2.41
CA GLY A 714 140.47 -9.64 1.23
C GLY A 714 140.95 -11.08 1.34
N THR A 715 140.69 -11.78 2.45
CA THR A 715 141.04 -13.19 2.59
C THR A 715 140.16 -14.03 1.67
N ILE A 716 140.80 -14.71 0.72
CA ILE A 716 140.16 -15.73 -0.09
C ILE A 716 140.63 -17.09 0.42
N THR A 717 139.69 -17.86 0.95
CA THR A 717 139.93 -19.22 1.41
C THR A 717 139.27 -20.19 0.44
N ILE A 718 140.10 -20.97 -0.26
CA ILE A 718 139.64 -22.08 -1.09
C ILE A 718 139.85 -23.35 -0.28
N LYS A 719 138.75 -24.05 0.03
CA LYS A 719 138.75 -25.33 0.73
C LYS A 719 138.19 -26.41 -0.19
N GLY A 720 139.01 -27.43 -0.45
CA GLY A 720 138.65 -28.63 -1.20
C GLY A 720 139.46 -29.82 -0.69
N LYS A 721 138.95 -31.04 -0.90
CA LYS A 721 139.67 -32.28 -0.55
C LYS A 721 140.95 -32.39 -1.37
N ASP A 722 140.83 -32.17 -2.67
CA ASP A 722 141.92 -32.06 -3.61
C ASP A 722 141.79 -30.69 -4.28
N ILE A 723 142.86 -29.89 -4.23
CA ILE A 723 142.92 -28.59 -4.91
C ILE A 723 143.96 -28.73 -6.02
N THR A 724 143.46 -29.03 -7.22
CA THR A 724 144.29 -29.07 -8.42
C THR A 724 144.30 -27.70 -9.06
N VAL A 725 145.47 -27.08 -9.16
CA VAL A 725 145.69 -25.85 -9.92
C VAL A 725 146.57 -26.21 -11.11
N GLU A 726 145.94 -26.40 -12.27
CA GLU A 726 146.63 -26.71 -13.53
C GLU A 726 146.77 -25.44 -14.37
N GLY A 727 148.01 -25.10 -14.73
CA GLY A 727 148.33 -24.02 -15.66
C GLY A 727 149.05 -24.60 -16.87
N SER A 728 148.56 -24.31 -18.07
CA SER A 728 149.23 -24.70 -19.33
C SER A 728 150.37 -23.75 -19.72
N GLY A 729 150.49 -22.60 -19.04
CA GLY A 729 151.55 -21.62 -19.15
C GLY A 729 152.31 -21.41 -17.83
N GLU A 730 152.78 -20.20 -17.55
CA GLU A 730 153.52 -19.92 -16.32
C GLU A 730 152.57 -19.66 -15.13
N ILE A 731 152.68 -20.45 -14.06
CA ILE A 731 151.97 -20.18 -12.80
C ILE A 731 152.83 -19.24 -11.96
N ASN A 732 152.51 -17.95 -12.03
CA ASN A 732 153.18 -16.91 -11.25
C ASN A 732 152.52 -16.75 -9.87
N VAL A 733 153.12 -17.35 -8.84
CA VAL A 733 152.76 -17.06 -7.45
C VAL A 733 153.78 -16.08 -6.88
N LYS A 734 153.37 -14.83 -6.66
CA LYS A 734 154.20 -13.78 -6.06
C LYS A 734 153.64 -13.41 -4.69
N ALA A 735 154.49 -13.49 -3.67
CA ALA A 735 154.19 -12.93 -2.35
C ALA A 735 155.30 -11.96 -1.96
N SER A 736 154.93 -10.79 -1.43
CA SER A 736 155.86 -9.75 -1.00
C SER A 736 156.58 -10.09 0.31
N ASN A 737 156.16 -11.16 1.00
CA ASN A 737 156.74 -11.58 2.28
C ASN A 737 157.22 -13.04 2.20
N ASN A 738 156.37 -14.02 2.51
CA ASN A 738 156.73 -15.43 2.44
C ASN A 738 155.66 -16.23 1.70
N ILE A 739 156.10 -17.12 0.80
CA ILE A 739 155.27 -18.25 0.38
C ILE A 739 155.64 -19.42 1.27
N THR A 740 154.74 -19.79 2.17
CA THR A 740 154.91 -20.97 3.02
C THR A 740 154.19 -22.14 2.38
N MET A 741 154.91 -22.94 1.57
CA MET A 741 154.40 -24.24 1.14
C MET A 741 154.87 -25.31 2.13
N LYS A 742 153.93 -26.05 2.71
CA LYS A 742 154.21 -27.21 3.57
C LYS A 742 153.69 -28.46 2.88
N GLY A 743 154.59 -29.38 2.58
CA GLY A 743 154.27 -30.71 2.07
C GLY A 743 155.32 -31.71 2.55
N GLN A 744 154.91 -32.97 2.77
CA GLN A 744 155.83 -34.07 3.13
C GLN A 744 156.94 -34.27 2.08
N LYS A 745 156.67 -33.88 0.83
CA LYS A 745 157.62 -33.90 -0.28
C LYS A 745 157.26 -32.77 -1.25
N ILE A 746 158.19 -31.83 -1.43
CA ILE A 746 158.11 -30.81 -2.49
C ILE A 746 159.12 -31.24 -3.55
N LEU A 747 158.63 -31.57 -4.75
CA LEU A 747 159.47 -31.92 -5.90
C LEU A 747 159.73 -30.61 -6.68
N GLN A 748 160.99 -30.19 -6.76
CA GLN A 748 161.42 -29.07 -7.60
C GLN A 748 162.07 -29.63 -8.87
N ASN A 749 161.65 -29.11 -10.03
CA ASN A 749 162.38 -29.14 -11.30
C ASN A 749 162.49 -27.71 -11.82
#